data_AF-A0A1F6GS64-F1
#
_entry.id   AF-A0A1F6GS64-F1
#
_cell.length_a   1.000
_cell.length_b   1.000
_cell.length_c   1.000
_cell.angle_alpha   90.00
_cell.angle_beta   90.00
_cell.angle_gamma   90.00
#
_symmetry.space_group_name_H-M   'P 1'
#
loop_
_entity.id
_entity.type
_entity.pdbx_description
1 polymer ?
#
loop_
_entity_poly.entity_id
_entity_poly.type
_entity_poly.pdbx_seq_one_letter_code
_entity_poly.pdbx_strand_id
1 'polypeptide(L)'
;MKMAKWLVIVLVGLGLGLSGCKQAKLNSDDKGEPTRTEFLPAGTAGSLIEHLASDLRTTGYSQALSNNVVDYATAQVKADGTGSTTDYGAMLASIQTGSASAVAQSSSSLSTDDEKTTAIGVISGSLAATLSDGTSSASYLGNLMGADSRPNNAFTVTVDASSDYSSYLETLMTATIGTMDEAGMSNAAIQANSGTLVEAVMTKLSRRGTTASPEFLAAALGGITAGAIAGIDDSGVGSSDAATVSETLLSSVMGKVSAFGFTSTHLENTMEKLASKAVSALGKSGVPSASASAAAQSLMQTMVTKLTTAGVSSSNFSTVMQKVSEQGVANLGNAGVPAADRTTAVESLVSAISAKVKAAGVSDSDLSTVMAAIAQGAVSGTGSLGLSDADKQTAIANASSGALAGLKTAGYSTTQISNVSGSVTTGATKGLTRAGVSSADQSTFAARIQTGAEAGLSKAGLSSAEVSALSATLQTGINSGLATIGSNTLPGTSTSTSSNTGTTTNTSPSSAKAFTAFSFTSATNSGLSSNVTGLISGGGNISLTVPYGTTVTALKASFTTTGSSVTVGGTAQTSGVTTQDFTSPVTYKVTAADGTSQNYTVTVTVASNTAKAITAFSFTSALNSGAGITADVTATISGTRIYAMVPMGATVTALKPSFTTSGASVTVSGVTQTSGSTASNFTNPLTYRVTAADGSTQDYSVKVNVRTSLKGIPDTGQTTCWDGAGSVIACPTAGSALAQDGSYNTTYQPSYTDNGNGTVTDNVTGLVWQKASTGTSYTWANALTYCSGNTAALAGTGWRLPTKMELSWIVRNEGAAPTINTTFTGTVSGNYWSSTTYALNSTFAWVVYFYSGDVDGSGKSSGSYVRCVR
;
A
#
# COMPACT_ATOMS: atom_id res chain seq x y z
N MET A 1 -14.33 -52.72 14.83
CA MET A 1 -13.58 -52.99 16.08
C MET A 1 -12.17 -52.46 15.87
N LYS A 2 -11.76 -51.50 16.71
CA LYS A 2 -10.42 -50.92 17.00
C LYS A 2 -9.24 -51.16 16.03
N MET A 3 -8.60 -50.03 15.66
CA MET A 3 -7.16 -49.70 15.50
C MET A 3 -7.06 -48.67 14.35
N ALA A 4 -6.36 -47.54 14.43
CA ALA A 4 -5.17 -47.21 15.18
C ALA A 4 -5.14 -45.69 15.53
N LYS A 5 -4.56 -45.39 16.69
CA LYS A 5 -4.22 -44.04 17.16
C LYS A 5 -2.83 -44.18 17.83
N TRP A 6 -1.90 -43.30 17.44
CA TRP A 6 -0.60 -42.94 18.05
C TRP A 6 0.72 -43.63 17.64
N LEU A 7 1.54 -42.89 16.85
CA LEU A 7 2.99 -42.54 17.02
C LEU A 7 3.37 -41.53 15.89
N VAL A 8 3.43 -40.20 16.04
CA VAL A 8 4.44 -39.30 16.66
C VAL A 8 5.83 -39.29 15.98
N ILE A 9 6.10 -38.18 15.26
CA ILE A 9 7.38 -37.43 15.06
C ILE A 9 8.56 -38.14 14.35
N VAL A 10 8.95 -37.64 13.18
CA VAL A 10 10.32 -37.15 12.80
C VAL A 10 10.26 -36.56 11.37
N LEU A 11 10.27 -35.23 11.25
CA LEU A 11 10.98 -34.38 10.27
C LEU A 11 10.31 -33.00 10.12
N VAL A 12 10.74 -32.08 10.99
CA VAL A 12 10.85 -30.66 10.64
C VAL A 12 12.02 -30.54 9.67
N GLY A 13 11.78 -29.96 8.50
CA GLY A 13 12.80 -29.75 7.49
C GLY A 13 12.32 -28.83 6.38
N LEU A 14 12.48 -27.53 6.63
CA LEU A 14 12.53 -26.43 5.64
C LEU A 14 11.23 -26.06 4.92
N GLY A 15 10.71 -24.88 5.30
CA GLY A 15 10.02 -23.97 4.39
C GLY A 15 8.51 -24.18 4.26
N LEU A 16 7.73 -23.26 4.82
CA LEU A 16 6.76 -22.42 4.09
C LEU A 16 5.86 -21.70 5.10
N GLY A 17 5.78 -20.39 4.95
CA GLY A 17 4.80 -19.55 5.64
C GLY A 17 3.38 -19.97 5.24
N LEU A 18 2.54 -20.14 6.25
CA LEU A 18 1.12 -20.37 6.11
C LEU A 18 0.40 -19.20 6.77
N SER A 19 0.22 -18.10 6.02
CA SER A 19 -0.70 -17.03 6.40
C SER A 19 -2.11 -17.43 5.96
N GLY A 20 -2.75 -18.24 6.79
CA GLY A 20 -4.16 -18.59 6.62
C GLY A 20 -5.01 -17.71 7.54
N CYS A 21 -5.56 -16.62 7.01
CA CYS A 21 -6.70 -15.97 7.64
C CYS A 21 -7.90 -16.92 7.51
N LYS A 22 -8.11 -17.80 8.49
CA LYS A 22 -9.29 -18.64 8.56
C LYS A 22 -10.45 -17.77 9.02
N GLN A 23 -11.28 -17.35 8.08
CA GLN A 23 -12.60 -16.82 8.39
C GLN A 23 -13.39 -17.91 9.14
N ALA A 24 -13.60 -17.71 10.44
CA ALA A 24 -14.46 -18.59 11.21
C ALA A 24 -15.88 -18.46 10.66
N LYS A 25 -16.37 -19.50 9.98
CA LYS A 25 -17.80 -19.64 9.68
C LYS A 25 -18.54 -19.75 11.01
N LEU A 26 -19.21 -18.68 11.44
CA LEU A 26 -20.33 -18.80 12.34
C LEU A 26 -21.54 -19.26 11.51
N ASN A 27 -22.01 -20.47 11.74
CA ASN A 27 -23.25 -20.98 11.19
C ASN A 27 -24.40 -20.07 11.66
N SER A 28 -25.24 -19.63 10.74
CA SER A 28 -26.40 -18.78 11.00
C SER A 28 -27.60 -19.50 11.65
N ASP A 29 -27.38 -20.64 12.31
CA ASP A 29 -28.45 -21.55 12.76
C ASP A 29 -28.62 -21.65 14.30
N ASP A 30 -27.95 -20.81 15.10
CA ASP A 30 -28.27 -20.72 16.54
C ASP A 30 -29.15 -19.50 16.82
N LYS A 31 -30.46 -19.74 17.01
CA LYS A 31 -31.39 -18.80 17.68
C LYS A 31 -31.38 -19.00 19.20
N GLY A 32 -30.20 -19.15 19.78
CA GLY A 32 -29.98 -18.73 21.15
C GLY A 32 -29.42 -17.31 21.11
N GLU A 33 -29.73 -16.47 22.10
CA GLU A 33 -28.70 -15.53 22.56
C GLU A 33 -27.36 -16.29 22.60
N PRO A 34 -26.21 -15.72 22.21
CA PRO A 34 -24.94 -16.40 22.39
C PRO A 34 -24.84 -16.71 23.88
N THR A 35 -25.04 -17.98 24.24
CA THR A 35 -24.97 -18.46 25.60
C THR A 35 -23.49 -18.51 25.97
N ARG A 36 -22.85 -17.34 26.14
CA ARG A 36 -21.50 -17.17 26.70
C ARG A 36 -20.56 -18.31 26.24
N THR A 37 -20.55 -18.66 24.95
CA THR A 37 -19.93 -19.92 24.51
C THR A 37 -18.42 -19.78 24.44
N GLU A 38 -17.78 -20.31 25.49
CA GLU A 38 -16.36 -20.55 25.71
C GLU A 38 -15.46 -19.32 25.94
N PHE A 39 -15.37 -18.94 27.21
CA PHE A 39 -14.38 -18.01 27.74
C PHE A 39 -12.96 -18.49 27.46
N LEU A 40 -12.14 -17.61 26.91
CA LEU A 40 -10.70 -17.71 27.09
C LEU A 40 -10.41 -17.60 28.61
N PRO A 41 -9.53 -18.45 29.18
CA PRO A 41 -9.27 -18.46 30.62
C PRO A 41 -8.86 -17.08 31.16
N ALA A 42 -9.27 -16.74 32.38
CA ALA A 42 -8.82 -15.51 33.04
C ALA A 42 -7.28 -15.48 33.15
N GLY A 43 -6.64 -14.35 32.79
CA GLY A 43 -5.18 -14.23 32.70
C GLY A 43 -4.58 -14.49 31.31
N THR A 44 -5.41 -14.53 30.26
CA THR A 44 -5.01 -14.67 28.84
C THR A 44 -5.61 -13.53 27.99
N ALA A 45 -5.63 -13.66 26.65
CA ALA A 45 -6.30 -12.72 25.73
C ALA A 45 -7.74 -12.35 26.15
N GLY A 46 -8.46 -13.26 26.82
CA GLY A 46 -9.83 -13.02 27.29
C GLY A 46 -9.97 -11.85 28.28
N SER A 47 -9.01 -11.67 29.18
CA SER A 47 -9.04 -10.56 30.14
C SER A 47 -8.86 -9.20 29.45
N LEU A 48 -8.08 -9.17 28.36
CA LEU A 48 -7.84 -7.97 27.57
C LEU A 48 -9.07 -7.58 26.73
N ILE A 49 -9.73 -8.57 26.13
CA ILE A 49 -10.97 -8.39 25.36
C ILE A 49 -12.10 -7.82 26.23
N GLU A 50 -12.24 -8.29 27.48
CA GLU A 50 -13.24 -7.77 28.41
C GLU A 50 -12.94 -6.34 28.88
N HIS A 51 -11.65 -5.99 29.05
CA HIS A 51 -11.24 -4.63 29.36
C HIS A 51 -11.54 -3.67 28.20
N LEU A 52 -11.26 -4.09 26.97
CA LEU A 52 -11.58 -3.37 25.75
C LEU A 52 -13.08 -3.07 25.62
N ALA A 53 -13.90 -4.09 25.88
CA ALA A 53 -15.36 -3.97 25.89
C ALA A 53 -15.85 -3.00 26.98
N SER A 54 -15.17 -2.94 28.12
CA SER A 54 -15.44 -1.95 29.17
C SER A 54 -15.13 -0.53 28.70
N ASP A 55 -13.99 -0.30 28.06
CA ASP A 55 -13.59 1.01 27.56
C ASP A 55 -14.52 1.57 26.49
N LEU A 56 -15.05 0.71 25.61
CA LEU A 56 -16.08 1.10 24.64
C LEU A 56 -17.36 1.59 25.35
N ARG A 57 -17.78 0.91 26.42
CA ARG A 57 -18.97 1.31 27.18
C ARG A 57 -18.78 2.62 27.92
N THR A 58 -17.62 2.83 28.55
CA THR A 58 -17.32 4.08 29.28
C THR A 58 -17.14 5.28 28.35
N THR A 59 -16.79 5.05 27.08
CA THR A 59 -16.73 6.07 26.03
C THR A 59 -18.07 6.32 25.33
N GLY A 60 -19.16 5.68 25.78
CA GLY A 60 -20.53 5.96 25.33
C GLY A 60 -21.08 5.07 24.22
N TYR A 61 -20.35 4.01 23.82
CA TYR A 61 -20.83 3.07 22.81
C TYR A 61 -21.84 2.06 23.37
N SER A 62 -22.70 1.55 22.48
CA SER A 62 -23.78 0.63 22.86
C SER A 62 -23.26 -0.70 23.43
N GLN A 63 -24.06 -1.30 24.32
CA GLN A 63 -23.80 -2.64 24.84
C GLN A 63 -23.75 -3.69 23.72
N ALA A 64 -24.55 -3.51 22.65
CA ALA A 64 -24.54 -4.40 21.50
C ALA A 64 -23.20 -4.38 20.75
N LEU A 65 -22.64 -3.20 20.49
CA LEU A 65 -21.30 -3.07 19.88
C LEU A 65 -20.22 -3.68 20.77
N SER A 66 -20.29 -3.38 22.08
CA SER A 66 -19.36 -3.95 23.07
C SER A 66 -19.38 -5.48 23.07
N ASN A 67 -20.57 -6.09 22.98
CA ASN A 67 -20.71 -7.56 22.95
C ASN A 67 -20.17 -8.14 21.63
N ASN A 68 -20.49 -7.51 20.49
CA ASN A 68 -19.94 -7.93 19.20
C ASN A 68 -18.41 -7.90 19.20
N VAL A 69 -17.79 -6.87 19.79
CA VAL A 69 -16.32 -6.80 19.90
C VAL A 69 -15.77 -7.98 20.70
N VAL A 70 -16.41 -8.37 21.81
CA VAL A 70 -16.00 -9.55 22.60
C VAL A 70 -16.06 -10.82 21.77
N ASP A 71 -17.17 -11.04 21.07
CA ASP A 71 -17.41 -12.27 20.32
C ASP A 71 -16.43 -12.41 19.14
N TYR A 72 -16.27 -11.35 18.34
CA TYR A 72 -15.39 -11.38 17.18
C TYR A 72 -13.91 -11.41 17.56
N ALA A 73 -13.48 -10.65 18.56
CA ALA A 73 -12.10 -10.72 19.05
C ALA A 73 -11.76 -12.11 19.59
N THR A 74 -12.68 -12.72 20.35
CA THR A 74 -12.50 -14.08 20.89
C THR A 74 -12.43 -15.11 19.76
N ALA A 75 -13.30 -15.00 18.76
CA ALA A 75 -13.30 -15.89 17.61
C ALA A 75 -11.99 -15.78 16.81
N GLN A 76 -11.49 -14.57 16.58
CA GLN A 76 -10.27 -14.32 15.84
C GLN A 76 -9.03 -14.84 16.58
N VAL A 77 -8.91 -14.57 17.88
CA VAL A 77 -7.83 -15.09 18.73
C VAL A 77 -7.78 -16.62 18.74
N LYS A 78 -8.95 -17.28 18.77
CA LYS A 78 -9.03 -18.74 18.68
C LYS A 78 -8.61 -19.23 17.29
N ALA A 79 -9.06 -18.57 16.23
CA ALA A 79 -8.73 -18.93 14.85
C ALA A 79 -7.22 -18.86 14.58
N ASP A 80 -6.56 -17.85 15.14
CA ASP A 80 -5.11 -17.62 15.00
C ASP A 80 -4.28 -18.43 16.01
N GLY A 81 -4.92 -19.05 17.00
CA GLY A 81 -4.23 -19.83 18.03
C GLY A 81 -3.41 -18.96 19.00
N THR A 82 -3.71 -17.66 19.09
CA THR A 82 -2.97 -16.68 19.89
C THR A 82 -3.52 -16.53 21.32
N GLY A 83 -4.50 -17.35 21.70
CA GLY A 83 -5.19 -17.23 22.99
C GLY A 83 -4.31 -17.42 24.23
N SER A 84 -3.20 -18.18 24.13
CA SER A 84 -2.29 -18.46 25.25
C SER A 84 -0.81 -18.25 24.88
N THR A 85 -0.55 -17.47 23.84
CA THR A 85 0.82 -17.25 23.33
C THR A 85 1.61 -16.31 24.24
N THR A 86 2.93 -16.49 24.28
CA THR A 86 3.87 -15.50 24.84
C THR A 86 4.22 -14.40 23.82
N ASP A 87 3.83 -14.58 22.55
CA ASP A 87 3.91 -13.55 21.50
C ASP A 87 2.71 -12.60 21.61
N TYR A 88 2.84 -11.65 22.53
CA TYR A 88 1.81 -10.65 22.80
C TYR A 88 1.45 -9.81 21.56
N GLY A 89 2.36 -9.69 20.58
CA GLY A 89 2.10 -9.02 19.31
C GLY A 89 1.06 -9.70 18.47
N ALA A 90 1.26 -10.99 18.23
CA ALA A 90 0.29 -11.82 17.50
C ALA A 90 -1.07 -11.82 18.20
N MET A 91 -1.07 -11.91 19.54
CA MET A 91 -2.31 -11.85 20.34
C MET A 91 -3.04 -10.50 20.20
N LEU A 92 -2.33 -9.38 20.35
CA LEU A 92 -2.91 -8.04 20.20
C LEU A 92 -3.44 -7.79 18.78
N ALA A 93 -2.72 -8.29 17.77
CA ALA A 93 -3.14 -8.22 16.37
C ALA A 93 -4.43 -9.02 16.14
N SER A 94 -4.52 -10.26 16.63
CA SER A 94 -5.77 -11.04 16.55
C SER A 94 -6.95 -10.36 17.24
N ILE A 95 -6.73 -9.76 18.42
CA ILE A 95 -7.78 -9.02 19.14
C ILE A 95 -8.22 -7.80 18.33
N GLN A 96 -7.27 -7.03 17.80
CA GLN A 96 -7.55 -5.85 16.97
C GLN A 96 -8.34 -6.23 15.72
N THR A 97 -7.94 -7.29 15.01
CA THR A 97 -8.60 -7.76 13.77
C THR A 97 -10.03 -8.20 14.03
N GLY A 98 -10.27 -9.00 15.07
CA GLY A 98 -11.63 -9.39 15.44
C GLY A 98 -12.47 -8.19 15.89
N SER A 99 -11.90 -7.29 16.69
CA SER A 99 -12.61 -6.08 17.15
C SER A 99 -13.00 -5.15 16.00
N ALA A 100 -12.11 -4.97 15.01
CA ALA A 100 -12.40 -4.19 13.80
C ALA A 100 -13.47 -4.87 12.93
N SER A 101 -13.45 -6.21 12.82
CA SER A 101 -14.50 -6.98 12.15
C SER A 101 -15.87 -6.80 12.80
N ALA A 102 -15.93 -6.67 14.14
CA ALA A 102 -17.17 -6.32 14.83
C ALA A 102 -17.65 -4.90 14.53
N VAL A 103 -16.74 -3.92 14.44
CA VAL A 103 -17.06 -2.54 14.04
C VAL A 103 -17.59 -2.50 12.61
N ALA A 104 -16.97 -3.24 11.69
CA ALA A 104 -17.38 -3.36 10.28
C ALA A 104 -18.82 -3.85 10.13
N GLN A 105 -19.23 -4.81 10.95
CA GLN A 105 -20.55 -5.45 10.87
C GLN A 105 -21.65 -4.73 11.66
N SER A 106 -21.27 -3.79 12.53
CA SER A 106 -22.16 -3.02 13.40
C SER A 106 -22.87 -1.85 12.69
N SER A 107 -23.44 -2.12 11.50
CA SER A 107 -24.12 -1.13 10.63
C SER A 107 -25.34 -0.45 11.25
N SER A 108 -25.98 -1.07 12.23
CA SER A 108 -27.13 -0.51 12.96
C SER A 108 -26.75 0.45 14.09
N SER A 109 -25.50 0.44 14.55
CA SER A 109 -25.01 1.28 15.65
C SER A 109 -23.91 2.27 15.27
N LEU A 110 -23.27 2.08 14.11
CA LEU A 110 -22.22 2.95 13.56
C LEU A 110 -22.51 3.16 12.07
N SER A 111 -23.15 4.29 11.75
CA SER A 111 -23.73 4.57 10.43
C SER A 111 -22.82 5.39 9.52
N THR A 112 -21.79 6.02 10.08
CA THR A 112 -20.82 6.88 9.38
C THR A 112 -19.38 6.38 9.53
N ASP A 113 -18.52 6.73 8.57
CA ASP A 113 -17.08 6.41 8.61
C ASP A 113 -16.38 7.04 9.84
N ASP A 114 -16.85 8.22 10.29
CA ASP A 114 -16.31 8.92 11.47
C ASP A 114 -16.65 8.19 12.78
N GLU A 115 -17.87 7.66 12.91
CA GLU A 115 -18.29 6.85 14.07
C GLU A 115 -17.50 5.54 14.14
N LYS A 116 -17.35 4.84 13.01
CA LYS A 116 -16.54 3.61 12.92
C LYS A 116 -15.09 3.86 13.27
N THR A 117 -14.54 4.97 12.80
CA THR A 117 -13.17 5.39 13.11
C THR A 117 -13.00 5.66 14.58
N THR A 118 -13.90 6.42 15.19
CA THR A 118 -13.78 6.79 16.59
C THR A 118 -13.84 5.54 17.46
N ALA A 119 -14.67 4.55 17.09
CA ALA A 119 -14.72 3.26 17.76
C ALA A 119 -13.39 2.48 17.61
N ILE A 120 -12.83 2.40 16.40
CA ILE A 120 -11.53 1.76 16.14
C ILE A 120 -10.41 2.47 16.91
N GLY A 121 -10.43 3.81 16.97
CA GLY A 121 -9.45 4.61 17.71
C GLY A 121 -9.50 4.37 19.22
N VAL A 122 -10.70 4.22 19.79
CA VAL A 122 -10.86 3.79 21.20
C VAL A 122 -10.27 2.40 21.39
N ILE A 123 -10.61 1.45 20.51
CA ILE A 123 -10.13 0.06 20.58
C ILE A 123 -8.60 -0.01 20.58
N SER A 124 -7.97 0.59 19.56
CA SER A 124 -6.52 0.55 19.38
C SER A 124 -5.81 1.34 20.47
N GLY A 125 -6.38 2.47 20.90
CA GLY A 125 -5.86 3.24 22.02
C GLY A 125 -5.90 2.47 23.35
N SER A 126 -6.90 1.62 23.56
CA SER A 126 -6.99 0.78 24.77
C SER A 126 -6.01 -0.39 24.71
N LEU A 127 -5.87 -1.05 23.55
CA LEU A 127 -4.86 -2.09 23.34
C LEU A 127 -3.43 -1.54 23.53
N ALA A 128 -3.12 -0.38 22.94
CA ALA A 128 -1.83 0.28 23.13
C ALA A 128 -1.56 0.66 24.60
N ALA A 129 -2.61 0.97 25.39
CA ALA A 129 -2.46 1.30 26.81
C ALA A 129 -2.11 0.10 27.70
N THR A 130 -2.37 -1.13 27.25
CA THR A 130 -2.07 -2.36 28.00
C THR A 130 -0.61 -2.81 27.91
N LEU A 131 0.14 -2.24 26.98
CA LEU A 131 1.58 -2.43 26.83
C LEU A 131 2.33 -1.68 27.95
N SER A 132 3.17 -2.32 28.78
CA SER A 132 3.96 -1.65 29.86
C SER A 132 5.44 -2.01 29.80
N ASP A 133 6.32 -1.07 30.19
CA ASP A 133 7.70 -1.42 30.53
C ASP A 133 7.73 -2.05 31.93
N GLY A 134 8.56 -3.08 32.12
CA GLY A 134 8.55 -3.90 33.33
C GLY A 134 8.96 -3.20 34.64
N THR A 135 9.13 -1.88 34.65
CA THR A 135 9.56 -1.06 35.80
C THR A 135 8.41 -0.36 36.53
N SER A 136 7.21 -0.29 35.93
CA SER A 136 6.12 0.59 36.38
C SER A 136 4.91 -0.12 36.99
N SER A 137 4.96 -1.44 37.21
CA SER A 137 3.78 -2.28 37.50
C SER A 137 3.14 -2.07 38.89
N ALA A 138 3.76 -1.33 39.81
CA ALA A 138 3.32 -1.30 41.22
C ALA A 138 2.51 -0.07 41.65
N SER A 139 2.68 1.11 41.04
CA SER A 139 2.12 2.36 41.58
C SER A 139 0.85 2.86 40.90
N TYR A 140 0.56 2.47 39.65
CA TYR A 140 -0.58 3.00 38.89
C TYR A 140 -1.89 2.22 39.10
N LEU A 141 -1.81 0.96 39.55
CA LEU A 141 -2.98 0.15 39.89
C LEU A 141 -3.82 0.80 41.01
N GLY A 142 -3.22 1.61 41.89
CA GLY A 142 -3.93 2.30 42.96
C GLY A 142 -4.79 3.49 42.53
N ASN A 143 -4.49 4.14 41.40
CA ASN A 143 -5.08 5.44 41.06
C ASN A 143 -6.10 5.42 39.90
N LEU A 144 -6.12 4.38 39.05
CA LEU A 144 -7.20 4.21 38.06
C LEU A 144 -8.43 3.48 38.65
N MET A 145 -8.28 2.82 39.79
CA MET A 145 -9.35 2.09 40.49
C MET A 145 -10.02 3.00 41.52
N GLY A 146 -10.80 3.97 41.03
CA GLY A 146 -11.81 4.62 41.87
C GLY A 146 -12.87 3.58 42.27
N ALA A 147 -12.76 3.10 43.51
CA ALA A 147 -13.73 2.37 44.32
C ALA A 147 -15.02 1.90 43.60
N ASP A 148 -14.99 0.74 42.96
CA ASP A 148 -16.14 -0.16 42.98
C ASP A 148 -15.70 -1.63 42.86
N SER A 149 -16.24 -2.46 43.74
CA SER A 149 -15.74 -3.79 44.07
C SER A 149 -16.15 -4.86 43.04
N ARG A 150 -15.23 -5.32 42.17
CA ARG A 150 -15.26 -6.67 41.55
C ARG A 150 -13.84 -7.25 41.37
N PRO A 151 -13.62 -8.55 41.61
CA PRO A 151 -12.28 -9.11 41.83
C PRO A 151 -11.55 -9.55 40.54
N ASN A 152 -10.22 -9.33 40.57
CA ASN A 152 -9.13 -10.15 40.03
C ASN A 152 -9.03 -10.39 38.50
N ASN A 153 -8.23 -9.55 37.83
CA ASN A 153 -6.96 -9.93 37.16
C ASN A 153 -6.47 -8.76 36.28
N ALA A 154 -5.60 -7.91 36.84
CA ALA A 154 -4.86 -6.92 36.06
C ALA A 154 -3.89 -7.64 35.13
N PHE A 155 -4.16 -7.62 33.83
CA PHE A 155 -3.27 -8.18 32.81
C PHE A 155 -2.30 -7.09 32.37
N THR A 156 -1.10 -7.09 32.95
CA THR A 156 0.05 -6.29 32.46
C THR A 156 0.94 -7.17 31.61
N VAL A 157 1.13 -6.80 30.34
CA VAL A 157 2.15 -7.41 29.50
C VAL A 157 3.51 -6.81 29.86
N THR A 158 4.29 -7.55 30.64
CA THR A 158 5.70 -7.25 30.89
C THR A 158 6.51 -7.77 29.72
N VAL A 159 6.99 -6.87 28.87
CA VAL A 159 7.85 -7.20 27.73
C VAL A 159 9.30 -6.83 28.06
N ASP A 160 10.19 -7.82 27.96
CA ASP A 160 11.63 -7.64 28.10
C ASP A 160 12.25 -7.23 26.74
N ALA A 161 13.24 -6.35 26.79
CA ALA A 161 14.00 -5.78 25.66
C ALA A 161 13.27 -4.88 24.63
N SER A 162 14.01 -3.86 24.16
CA SER A 162 13.55 -2.79 23.25
C SER A 162 13.29 -3.22 21.80
N SER A 163 13.69 -4.43 21.38
CA SER A 163 13.51 -4.95 20.02
C SER A 163 12.10 -5.47 19.76
N ASP A 164 11.49 -6.12 20.74
CA ASP A 164 10.19 -6.77 20.57
C ASP A 164 9.06 -5.72 20.51
N TYR A 165 9.23 -4.61 21.24
CA TYR A 165 8.25 -3.53 21.31
C TYR A 165 7.98 -2.81 19.98
N SER A 166 9.04 -2.52 19.23
CA SER A 166 8.92 -1.87 17.92
C SER A 166 8.15 -2.75 16.93
N SER A 167 8.43 -4.07 16.96
CA SER A 167 7.73 -5.07 16.15
C SER A 167 6.25 -5.20 16.54
N TYR A 168 5.94 -5.12 17.83
CA TYR A 168 4.56 -5.17 18.32
C TYR A 168 3.72 -3.98 17.86
N LEU A 169 4.23 -2.76 18.02
CA LEU A 169 3.51 -1.58 17.55
C LEU A 169 3.44 -1.51 16.02
N GLU A 170 4.47 -1.98 15.32
CA GLU A 170 4.43 -2.15 13.86
C GLU A 170 3.28 -3.09 13.46
N THR A 171 3.17 -4.26 14.10
CA THR A 171 2.11 -5.25 13.82
C THR A 171 0.73 -4.71 14.17
N LEU A 172 0.56 -4.10 15.35
CA LEU A 172 -0.72 -3.54 15.79
C LEU A 172 -1.19 -2.42 14.86
N MET A 173 -0.32 -1.48 14.49
CA MET A 173 -0.67 -0.38 13.61
C MET A 173 -0.96 -0.87 12.19
N THR A 174 -0.19 -1.85 11.68
CA THR A 174 -0.45 -2.47 10.37
C THR A 174 -1.83 -3.13 10.34
N ALA A 175 -2.16 -3.95 11.35
CA ALA A 175 -3.46 -4.61 11.46
C ALA A 175 -4.60 -3.60 11.64
N THR A 176 -4.39 -2.54 12.43
CA THR A 176 -5.41 -1.52 12.67
C THR A 176 -5.75 -0.76 11.40
N ILE A 177 -4.75 -0.32 10.63
CA ILE A 177 -4.99 0.43 9.39
C ILE A 177 -5.51 -0.51 8.29
N GLY A 178 -4.96 -1.72 8.18
CA GLY A 178 -5.40 -2.72 7.21
C GLY A 178 -6.88 -3.11 7.35
N THR A 179 -7.38 -3.14 8.59
CA THR A 179 -8.78 -3.50 8.88
C THR A 179 -9.79 -2.37 8.63
N MET A 180 -9.34 -1.14 8.36
CA MET A 180 -10.23 -0.03 7.98
C MET A 180 -10.88 -0.26 6.59
N ASP A 181 -10.19 -0.93 5.67
CA ASP A 181 -10.76 -1.39 4.39
C ASP A 181 -11.81 -2.48 4.60
N GLU A 182 -11.52 -3.43 5.48
CA GLU A 182 -12.46 -4.49 5.85
C GLU A 182 -13.74 -3.92 6.50
N ALA A 183 -13.63 -2.74 7.13
CA ALA A 183 -14.75 -1.96 7.67
C ALA A 183 -15.53 -1.13 6.62
N GLY A 184 -15.08 -1.15 5.36
CA GLY A 184 -15.69 -0.49 4.21
C GLY A 184 -15.45 1.02 4.16
N MET A 185 -14.38 1.51 4.78
CA MET A 185 -14.05 2.95 4.82
C MET A 185 -13.49 3.44 3.49
N SER A 186 -13.76 4.69 3.11
CA SER A 186 -13.16 5.30 1.93
C SER A 186 -11.65 5.59 2.10
N ASN A 187 -10.88 5.65 1.01
CA ASN A 187 -9.44 5.99 1.07
C ASN A 187 -9.17 7.33 1.77
N ALA A 188 -10.05 8.32 1.56
CA ALA A 188 -9.95 9.63 2.23
C ALA A 188 -10.20 9.53 3.74
N ALA A 189 -11.17 8.69 4.14
CA ALA A 189 -11.40 8.39 5.54
C ALA A 189 -10.19 7.65 6.15
N ILE A 190 -9.68 6.62 5.49
CA ILE A 190 -8.48 5.88 5.94
C ILE A 190 -7.29 6.82 6.15
N GLN A 191 -7.06 7.78 5.25
CA GLN A 191 -5.98 8.78 5.39
C GLN A 191 -6.19 9.69 6.61
N ALA A 192 -7.37 10.32 6.76
CA ALA A 192 -7.67 11.22 7.86
C ALA A 192 -7.62 10.49 9.22
N ASN A 193 -8.09 9.24 9.22
CA ASN A 193 -8.36 8.47 10.42
C ASN A 193 -7.12 7.71 10.90
N SER A 194 -6.23 7.32 9.98
CA SER A 194 -4.89 6.84 10.33
C SER A 194 -4.06 7.93 11.03
N GLY A 195 -4.21 9.19 10.62
CA GLY A 195 -3.60 10.34 11.31
C GLY A 195 -4.14 10.52 12.73
N THR A 196 -5.45 10.44 12.91
CA THR A 196 -6.13 10.52 14.23
C THR A 196 -5.75 9.35 15.15
N LEU A 197 -5.60 8.15 14.60
CA LEU A 197 -5.13 6.97 15.34
C LEU A 197 -3.69 7.17 15.85
N VAL A 198 -2.77 7.58 14.97
CA VAL A 198 -1.39 7.91 15.34
C VAL A 198 -1.39 8.95 16.46
N GLU A 199 -2.19 10.00 16.33
CA GLU A 199 -2.32 11.07 17.32
C GLU A 199 -2.82 10.56 18.69
N ALA A 200 -3.83 9.68 18.70
CA ALA A 200 -4.38 9.10 19.92
C ALA A 200 -3.37 8.18 20.63
N VAL A 201 -2.68 7.31 19.88
CA VAL A 201 -1.62 6.43 20.42
C VAL A 201 -0.47 7.27 20.97
N MET A 202 -0.05 8.30 20.25
CA MET A 202 1.01 9.23 20.64
C MET A 202 0.65 10.04 21.90
N THR A 203 -0.59 10.50 22.01
CA THR A 203 -1.09 11.23 23.19
C THR A 203 -1.13 10.34 24.43
N LYS A 204 -1.48 9.06 24.28
CA LYS A 204 -1.43 8.10 25.39
C LYS A 204 0.01 7.76 25.79
N LEU A 205 0.92 7.63 24.83
CA LEU A 205 2.35 7.42 25.09
C LEU A 205 3.01 8.62 25.77
N SER A 206 2.68 9.86 25.37
CA SER A 206 3.28 11.07 25.97
C SER A 206 2.87 11.29 27.42
N ARG A 207 1.66 10.85 27.83
CA ARG A 207 1.22 10.84 29.24
C ARG A 207 2.06 9.92 30.15
N ARG A 208 2.88 9.03 29.57
CA ARG A 208 3.85 8.19 30.29
C ARG A 208 5.24 8.83 30.40
N GLY A 209 5.40 10.08 29.93
CA GLY A 209 6.67 10.80 29.80
C GLY A 209 7.48 11.05 31.07
N THR A 210 7.11 10.47 32.21
CA THR A 210 7.91 10.49 33.45
C THR A 210 8.34 9.11 33.95
N THR A 211 7.88 8.00 33.33
CA THR A 211 8.19 6.63 33.78
C THR A 211 8.80 5.73 32.70
N ALA A 212 8.57 6.00 31.40
CA ALA A 212 9.10 5.19 30.30
C ALA A 212 10.52 5.60 29.89
N SER A 213 11.38 4.63 29.55
CA SER A 213 12.74 4.95 29.09
C SER A 213 12.72 5.67 27.72
N PRO A 214 13.60 6.66 27.49
CA PRO A 214 13.66 7.34 26.19
C PRO A 214 13.99 6.40 25.01
N GLU A 215 14.75 5.33 25.25
CA GLU A 215 15.07 4.32 24.23
C GLU A 215 13.84 3.52 23.80
N PHE A 216 12.96 3.23 24.76
CA PHE A 216 11.66 2.60 24.54
C PHE A 216 10.76 3.51 23.70
N LEU A 217 10.66 4.80 24.06
CA LEU A 217 9.85 5.76 23.32
C LEU A 217 10.36 5.91 21.87
N ALA A 218 11.68 5.97 21.66
CA ALA A 218 12.27 6.01 20.32
C ALA A 218 11.93 4.76 19.47
N ALA A 219 11.92 3.56 20.08
CA ALA A 219 11.55 2.32 19.41
C ALA A 219 10.04 2.26 19.09
N ALA A 220 9.21 2.79 19.99
CA ALA A 220 7.76 2.89 19.83
C ALA A 220 7.39 3.77 18.64
N LEU A 221 8.01 4.94 18.53
CA LEU A 221 7.81 5.90 17.46
C LEU A 221 8.15 5.32 16.08
N GLY A 222 9.27 4.59 16.00
CA GLY A 222 9.65 3.86 14.79
C GLY A 222 8.66 2.76 14.42
N GLY A 223 8.18 1.99 15.40
CA GLY A 223 7.18 0.93 15.18
C GLY A 223 5.83 1.48 14.71
N ILE A 224 5.34 2.54 15.33
CA ILE A 224 4.10 3.22 14.93
C ILE A 224 4.21 3.73 13.49
N THR A 225 5.32 4.39 13.16
CA THR A 225 5.55 4.94 11.82
C THR A 225 5.60 3.83 10.77
N ALA A 226 6.36 2.76 11.04
CA ALA A 226 6.48 1.64 10.11
C ALA A 226 5.15 0.90 9.93
N GLY A 227 4.43 0.62 11.02
CA GLY A 227 3.15 -0.07 10.94
C GLY A 227 2.08 0.79 10.29
N ALA A 228 2.11 2.10 10.54
CA ALA A 228 1.18 3.02 9.92
C ALA A 228 1.38 3.09 8.39
N ILE A 229 2.63 3.10 7.93
CA ILE A 229 2.98 3.11 6.51
C ILE A 229 2.73 1.74 5.86
N ALA A 230 3.07 0.63 6.53
CA ALA A 230 2.87 -0.71 6.02
C ALA A 230 1.38 -1.08 5.90
N GLY A 231 0.55 -0.67 6.87
CA GLY A 231 -0.89 -0.92 6.85
C GLY A 231 -1.63 -0.24 5.69
N ILE A 232 -1.01 0.70 4.99
CA ILE A 232 -1.59 1.36 3.82
C ILE A 232 -1.90 0.35 2.71
N ASP A 233 -0.99 -0.61 2.45
CA ASP A 233 -1.23 -1.67 1.44
C ASP A 233 -2.45 -2.51 1.80
N ASP A 234 -2.54 -2.90 3.08
CA ASP A 234 -3.63 -3.73 3.58
C ASP A 234 -4.97 -2.98 3.60
N SER A 235 -4.94 -1.64 3.68
CA SER A 235 -6.12 -0.77 3.74
C SER A 235 -6.73 -0.41 2.38
N GLY A 236 -6.30 -1.00 1.27
CA GLY A 236 -6.97 -0.79 -0.04
C GLY A 236 -6.76 0.60 -0.66
N VAL A 237 -5.94 1.46 -0.04
CA VAL A 237 -5.49 2.74 -0.60
C VAL A 237 -4.71 2.48 -1.90
N GLY A 238 -5.07 3.19 -2.97
CA GLY A 238 -4.43 3.02 -4.28
C GLY A 238 -2.91 3.25 -4.21
N SER A 239 -2.15 2.51 -5.01
CA SER A 239 -0.67 2.54 -4.97
C SER A 239 -0.05 3.90 -5.31
N SER A 240 -0.79 4.79 -5.99
CA SER A 240 -0.41 6.20 -6.22
C SER A 240 -0.61 7.09 -5.01
N ASP A 241 -1.59 6.77 -4.15
CA ASP A 241 -1.96 7.58 -2.99
C ASP A 241 -1.16 7.16 -1.74
N ALA A 242 -0.59 5.95 -1.75
CA ALA A 242 0.17 5.40 -0.62
C ALA A 242 1.36 6.28 -0.19
N ALA A 243 2.05 6.92 -1.13
CA ALA A 243 3.14 7.85 -0.83
C ALA A 243 2.65 9.10 -0.09
N THR A 244 1.54 9.69 -0.55
CA THR A 244 0.92 10.89 0.04
C THR A 244 0.37 10.60 1.45
N VAL A 245 -0.25 9.43 1.63
CA VAL A 245 -0.74 8.99 2.94
C VAL A 245 0.43 8.74 3.89
N SER A 246 1.50 8.08 3.43
CA SER A 246 2.73 7.87 4.21
C SER A 246 3.34 9.19 4.68
N GLU A 247 3.36 10.20 3.81
CA GLU A 247 3.85 11.55 4.13
C GLU A 247 3.00 12.22 5.21
N THR A 248 1.67 12.13 5.07
CA THR A 248 0.72 12.68 6.04
C THR A 248 0.92 12.06 7.43
N LEU A 249 1.08 10.73 7.49
CA LEU A 249 1.29 10.00 8.74
C LEU A 249 2.63 10.35 9.39
N LEU A 250 3.71 10.39 8.60
CA LEU A 250 5.01 10.81 9.11
C LEU A 250 4.97 12.25 9.64
N SER A 251 4.28 13.16 8.94
CA SER A 251 4.08 14.54 9.40
C SER A 251 3.35 14.59 10.75
N SER A 252 2.32 13.77 10.94
CA SER A 252 1.60 13.67 12.23
C SER A 252 2.51 13.17 13.36
N VAL A 253 3.28 12.10 13.13
CA VAL A 253 4.26 11.60 14.11
C VAL A 253 5.26 12.70 14.49
N MET A 254 5.88 13.32 13.48
CA MET A 254 6.87 14.38 13.66
C MET A 254 6.33 15.60 14.43
N GLY A 255 5.05 15.94 14.23
CA GLY A 255 4.38 17.03 14.95
C GLY A 255 4.23 16.81 16.45
N LYS A 256 4.40 15.58 16.95
CA LYS A 256 4.19 15.20 18.35
C LYS A 256 5.48 14.83 19.09
N VAL A 257 6.60 14.67 18.39
CA VAL A 257 7.89 14.27 18.99
C VAL A 257 8.31 15.24 20.10
N SER A 258 8.09 16.55 19.94
CA SER A 258 8.45 17.55 20.95
C SER A 258 7.69 17.40 22.28
N ALA A 259 6.50 16.79 22.27
CA ALA A 259 5.70 16.58 23.48
C ALA A 259 6.33 15.56 24.45
N PHE A 260 7.34 14.79 24.02
CA PHE A 260 8.03 13.80 24.84
C PHE A 260 9.21 14.37 25.65
N GLY A 261 9.60 15.63 25.42
CA GLY A 261 10.64 16.29 26.22
C GLY A 261 12.01 15.62 26.17
N PHE A 262 12.37 14.98 25.05
CA PHE A 262 13.63 14.26 24.90
C PHE A 262 14.86 15.16 25.11
N THR A 263 15.92 14.60 25.70
CA THR A 263 17.25 15.23 25.62
C THR A 263 17.80 15.17 24.19
N SER A 264 18.84 15.94 23.90
CA SER A 264 19.48 15.99 22.57
C SER A 264 19.84 14.59 22.02
N THR A 265 20.54 13.78 22.82
CA THR A 265 20.94 12.42 22.44
C THR A 265 19.76 11.49 22.18
N HIS A 266 18.69 11.59 22.97
CA HIS A 266 17.50 10.77 22.77
C HIS A 266 16.71 11.20 21.55
N LEU A 267 16.66 12.51 21.26
CA LEU A 267 16.04 13.04 20.05
C LEU A 267 16.82 12.59 18.81
N GLU A 268 18.15 12.61 18.83
CA GLU A 268 18.99 12.08 17.74
C GLU A 268 18.69 10.60 17.46
N ASN A 269 18.69 9.76 18.50
CA ASN A 269 18.36 8.33 18.36
C ASN A 269 16.93 8.10 17.86
N THR A 270 15.99 8.95 18.27
CA THR A 270 14.59 8.90 17.82
C THR A 270 14.50 9.23 16.33
N MET A 271 15.17 10.29 15.89
CA MET A 271 15.19 10.70 14.49
C MET A 271 15.85 9.65 13.59
N GLU A 272 16.92 9.01 14.06
CA GLU A 272 17.56 7.89 13.36
C GLU A 272 16.57 6.72 13.15
N LYS A 273 15.89 6.28 14.21
CA LYS A 273 14.91 5.19 14.12
C LYS A 273 13.73 5.55 13.24
N LEU A 274 13.20 6.77 13.34
CA LEU A 274 12.10 7.26 12.50
C LEU A 274 12.48 7.27 11.02
N ALA A 275 13.65 7.81 10.66
CA ALA A 275 14.12 7.84 9.27
C ALA A 275 14.25 6.42 8.70
N SER A 276 14.85 5.51 9.48
CA SER A 276 15.07 4.13 9.10
C SER A 276 13.75 3.38 8.85
N LYS A 277 12.83 3.50 9.81
CA LYS A 277 11.53 2.81 9.78
C LYS A 277 10.59 3.39 8.74
N ALA A 278 10.57 4.71 8.55
CA ALA A 278 9.72 5.34 7.54
C ALA A 278 10.08 4.90 6.12
N VAL A 279 11.37 4.94 5.75
CA VAL A 279 11.81 4.58 4.40
C VAL A 279 11.72 3.06 4.18
N SER A 280 12.09 2.23 5.15
CA SER A 280 11.99 0.77 5.00
C SER A 280 10.54 0.27 4.90
N ALA A 281 9.59 0.92 5.56
CA ALA A 281 8.18 0.55 5.49
C ALA A 281 7.56 0.76 4.11
N LEU A 282 8.15 1.61 3.25
CA LEU A 282 7.67 1.82 1.88
C LEU A 282 7.58 0.51 1.09
N GLY A 283 8.55 -0.39 1.27
CA GLY A 283 8.55 -1.69 0.58
C GLY A 283 7.40 -2.61 0.99
N LYS A 284 6.73 -2.33 2.12
CA LYS A 284 5.55 -3.04 2.62
C LYS A 284 4.24 -2.28 2.38
N SER A 285 4.29 -1.05 1.88
CA SER A 285 3.16 -0.11 1.78
C SER A 285 2.40 -0.15 0.45
N GLY A 286 2.73 -1.10 -0.43
CA GLY A 286 2.10 -1.20 -1.76
C GLY A 286 2.58 -0.15 -2.77
N VAL A 287 3.54 0.72 -2.39
CA VAL A 287 4.17 1.68 -3.30
C VAL A 287 4.91 0.94 -4.42
N PRO A 288 4.64 1.26 -5.71
CA PRO A 288 5.32 0.59 -6.82
C PRO A 288 6.82 0.82 -6.77
N SER A 289 7.62 -0.19 -7.11
CA SER A 289 9.09 -0.11 -7.08
C SER A 289 9.65 1.05 -7.91
N ALA A 290 9.00 1.39 -9.04
CA ALA A 290 9.36 2.53 -9.87
C ALA A 290 9.12 3.90 -9.19
N SER A 291 8.21 3.96 -8.22
CA SER A 291 7.87 5.17 -7.46
C SER A 291 8.51 5.22 -6.08
N ALA A 292 9.09 4.11 -5.60
CA ALA A 292 9.69 3.99 -4.27
C ALA A 292 10.78 5.05 -4.00
N SER A 293 11.60 5.38 -5.01
CA SER A 293 12.62 6.43 -4.87
C SER A 293 11.99 7.82 -4.66
N ALA A 294 10.92 8.14 -5.37
CA ALA A 294 10.21 9.41 -5.21
C ALA A 294 9.47 9.49 -3.86
N ALA A 295 8.85 8.38 -3.43
CA ALA A 295 8.23 8.31 -2.12
C ALA A 295 9.25 8.47 -0.98
N ALA A 296 10.42 7.83 -1.08
CA ALA A 296 11.51 8.03 -0.14
C ALA A 296 11.98 9.50 -0.11
N GLN A 297 12.06 10.16 -1.27
CA GLN A 297 12.36 11.59 -1.35
C GLN A 297 11.33 12.45 -0.59
N SER A 298 10.03 12.20 -0.77
CA SER A 298 8.97 12.97 -0.08
C SER A 298 8.98 12.74 1.44
N LEU A 299 9.18 11.50 1.90
CA LEU A 299 9.27 11.20 3.33
C LEU A 299 10.46 11.90 3.99
N MET A 300 11.63 11.83 3.36
CA MET A 300 12.84 12.47 3.90
C MET A 300 12.74 14.00 3.86
N GLN A 301 12.15 14.59 2.82
CA GLN A 301 11.86 16.02 2.78
C GLN A 301 10.93 16.43 3.93
N THR A 302 9.85 15.68 4.15
CA THR A 302 8.90 15.93 5.24
C THR A 302 9.59 15.87 6.59
N MET A 303 10.39 14.85 6.82
CA MET A 303 11.17 14.71 8.04
C MET A 303 12.07 15.94 8.29
N VAL A 304 12.83 16.36 7.27
CA VAL A 304 13.73 17.53 7.36
C VAL A 304 12.95 18.81 7.67
N THR A 305 11.82 19.05 7.00
CA THR A 305 11.02 20.26 7.22
C THR A 305 10.36 20.32 8.61
N LYS A 306 10.17 19.17 9.26
CA LYS A 306 9.50 19.08 10.57
C LYS A 306 10.46 18.99 11.75
N LEU A 307 11.77 19.03 11.55
CA LEU A 307 12.76 18.89 12.62
C LEU A 307 12.59 19.95 13.73
N THR A 308 12.36 21.22 13.38
CA THR A 308 12.11 22.28 14.38
C THR A 308 10.83 22.01 15.17
N THR A 309 9.75 21.55 14.50
CA THR A 309 8.49 21.16 15.15
C THR A 309 8.68 19.97 16.09
N ALA A 310 9.58 19.05 15.73
CA ALA A 310 9.97 17.92 16.57
C ALA A 310 10.88 18.31 17.77
N GLY A 311 11.26 19.59 17.90
CA GLY A 311 12.06 20.09 19.01
C GLY A 311 13.57 20.00 18.81
N VAL A 312 14.05 19.78 17.58
CA VAL A 312 15.49 19.77 17.27
C VAL A 312 16.02 21.21 17.34
N SER A 313 16.96 21.46 18.26
CA SER A 313 17.66 22.74 18.37
C SER A 313 18.69 22.91 17.25
N SER A 314 19.06 24.16 16.95
CA SER A 314 20.04 24.47 15.91
C SER A 314 21.39 23.77 16.12
N SER A 315 21.83 23.68 17.38
CA SER A 315 23.05 22.98 17.80
C SER A 315 23.08 21.49 17.45
N ASN A 316 21.91 20.86 17.26
CA ASN A 316 21.79 19.42 17.03
C ASN A 316 21.45 19.09 15.58
N PHE A 317 21.21 20.11 14.72
CA PHE A 317 20.83 19.88 13.32
C PHE A 317 21.86 19.05 12.58
N SER A 318 23.15 19.30 12.76
CA SER A 318 24.18 18.54 12.06
C SER A 318 24.10 17.05 12.40
N THR A 319 24.03 16.70 13.67
CA THR A 319 23.98 15.29 14.10
C THR A 319 22.71 14.60 13.61
N VAL A 320 21.55 15.27 13.76
CA VAL A 320 20.27 14.73 13.28
C VAL A 320 20.27 14.58 11.77
N MET A 321 20.72 15.58 11.01
CA MET A 321 20.76 15.54 9.55
C MET A 321 21.72 14.47 9.02
N GLN A 322 22.82 14.19 9.74
CA GLN A 322 23.69 13.05 9.43
C GLN A 322 22.92 11.73 9.52
N LYS A 323 22.23 11.49 10.64
CA LYS A 323 21.47 10.25 10.88
C LYS A 323 20.31 10.09 9.91
N VAL A 324 19.56 11.16 9.68
CA VAL A 324 18.45 11.21 8.73
C VAL A 324 18.94 10.90 7.31
N SER A 325 20.02 11.55 6.85
CA SER A 325 20.59 11.31 5.52
C SER A 325 21.13 9.88 5.35
N GLU A 326 21.78 9.36 6.38
CA GLU A 326 22.27 7.98 6.39
C GLU A 326 21.13 6.97 6.29
N GLN A 327 20.14 7.07 7.17
CA GLN A 327 19.06 6.09 7.23
C GLN A 327 18.16 6.17 6.01
N GLY A 328 17.97 7.36 5.44
CA GLY A 328 17.28 7.52 4.17
C GLY A 328 17.98 6.76 3.04
N VAL A 329 19.30 6.92 2.90
CA VAL A 329 20.08 6.22 1.87
C VAL A 329 20.14 4.72 2.16
N ALA A 330 20.45 4.31 3.40
CA ALA A 330 20.64 2.92 3.79
C ALA A 330 19.40 2.05 3.51
N ASN A 331 18.20 2.64 3.56
CA ASN A 331 16.94 1.91 3.41
C ASN A 331 16.32 1.98 2.01
N LEU A 332 16.98 2.57 1.00
CA LEU A 332 16.43 2.58 -0.38
C LEU A 332 16.17 1.16 -0.91
N GLY A 333 17.04 0.20 -0.59
CA GLY A 333 16.81 -1.21 -0.94
C GLY A 333 15.56 -1.80 -0.27
N ASN A 334 15.39 -1.53 1.03
CA ASN A 334 14.24 -1.98 1.82
C ASN A 334 12.93 -1.29 1.39
N ALA A 335 13.02 -0.05 0.88
CA ALA A 335 11.91 0.69 0.30
C ALA A 335 11.40 0.08 -1.02
N GLY A 336 12.09 -0.92 -1.57
CA GLY A 336 11.73 -1.55 -2.85
C GLY A 336 12.36 -0.88 -4.08
N VAL A 337 13.36 0.00 -3.91
CA VAL A 337 14.09 0.59 -5.05
C VAL A 337 14.91 -0.51 -5.76
N PRO A 338 14.70 -0.73 -7.08
CA PRO A 338 15.44 -1.72 -7.84
C PRO A 338 16.95 -1.49 -7.79
N ALA A 339 17.74 -2.56 -7.76
CA ALA A 339 19.20 -2.47 -7.63
C ALA A 339 19.85 -1.57 -8.70
N ALA A 340 19.36 -1.63 -9.94
CA ALA A 340 19.84 -0.82 -11.06
C ALA A 340 19.63 0.70 -10.86
N ASP A 341 18.62 1.08 -10.07
CA ASP A 341 18.23 2.47 -9.87
C ASP A 341 18.80 3.07 -8.57
N ARG A 342 19.39 2.24 -7.69
CA ARG A 342 19.86 2.67 -6.36
C ARG A 342 20.89 3.78 -6.43
N THR A 343 21.80 3.76 -7.41
CA THR A 343 22.84 4.81 -7.56
C THR A 343 22.23 6.17 -7.91
N THR A 344 21.26 6.21 -8.82
CA THR A 344 20.51 7.43 -9.18
C THR A 344 19.56 7.88 -8.06
N ALA A 345 18.96 6.92 -7.35
CA ALA A 345 18.11 7.19 -6.21
C ALA A 345 18.87 7.84 -5.05
N VAL A 346 20.14 7.47 -4.82
CA VAL A 346 21.03 8.15 -3.86
C VAL A 346 21.17 9.62 -4.20
N GLU A 347 21.48 9.97 -5.45
CA GLU A 347 21.62 11.37 -5.85
C GLU A 347 20.33 12.16 -5.61
N SER A 348 19.21 11.61 -6.09
CA SER A 348 17.90 12.27 -6.01
C SER A 348 17.43 12.45 -4.57
N LEU A 349 17.64 11.44 -3.71
CA LEU A 349 17.31 11.51 -2.29
C LEU A 349 18.13 12.56 -1.55
N VAL A 350 19.45 12.56 -1.74
CA VAL A 350 20.35 13.50 -1.05
C VAL A 350 20.12 14.93 -1.54
N SER A 351 19.80 15.11 -2.83
CA SER A 351 19.37 16.38 -3.38
C SER A 351 18.05 16.85 -2.76
N ALA A 352 17.06 15.95 -2.61
CA ALA A 352 15.78 16.27 -1.98
C ALA A 352 15.94 16.68 -0.50
N ILE A 353 16.80 15.99 0.25
CA ILE A 353 17.15 16.34 1.64
C ILE A 353 17.79 17.74 1.68
N SER A 354 18.79 17.96 0.83
CA SER A 354 19.53 19.23 0.78
C SER A 354 18.66 20.41 0.32
N ALA A 355 17.64 20.14 -0.50
CA ALA A 355 16.65 21.13 -0.93
C ALA A 355 15.78 21.67 0.22
N LYS A 356 15.76 21.02 1.38
CA LYS A 356 14.94 21.41 2.54
C LYS A 356 15.73 21.98 3.72
N VAL A 357 17.06 22.07 3.65
CA VAL A 357 17.88 22.59 4.77
C VAL A 357 17.49 24.00 5.19
N LYS A 358 17.21 24.88 4.21
CA LYS A 358 16.74 26.24 4.49
C LYS A 358 15.35 26.26 5.14
N ALA A 359 14.45 25.39 4.68
CA ALA A 359 13.11 25.23 5.23
C ALA A 359 13.12 24.61 6.65
N ALA A 360 14.14 23.82 6.98
CA ALA A 360 14.38 23.30 8.32
C ALA A 360 14.91 24.36 9.30
N GLY A 361 15.17 25.59 8.85
CA GLY A 361 15.67 26.68 9.70
C GLY A 361 17.19 26.67 9.89
N VAL A 362 17.95 25.98 9.03
CA VAL A 362 19.42 26.02 9.06
C VAL A 362 19.90 27.42 8.68
N SER A 363 20.68 28.04 9.58
CA SER A 363 21.27 29.36 9.35
C SER A 363 22.44 29.29 8.36
N ASP A 364 22.77 30.41 7.71
CA ASP A 364 23.93 30.48 6.82
C ASP A 364 25.25 30.15 7.53
N SER A 365 25.36 30.46 8.84
CA SER A 365 26.53 30.11 9.66
C SER A 365 26.63 28.63 9.98
N ASP A 366 25.52 27.90 10.04
CA ASP A 366 25.48 26.46 10.33
C ASP A 366 25.54 25.60 9.06
N LEU A 367 25.33 26.22 7.89
CA LEU A 367 25.20 25.52 6.61
C LEU A 367 26.40 24.62 6.29
N SER A 368 27.62 25.08 6.55
CA SER A 368 28.84 24.30 6.28
C SER A 368 28.88 23.00 7.10
N THR A 369 28.58 23.09 8.39
CA THR A 369 28.54 21.95 9.33
C THR A 369 27.41 20.99 8.99
N VAL A 370 26.21 21.51 8.67
CA VAL A 370 25.05 20.69 8.31
C VAL A 370 25.28 19.99 6.96
N MET A 371 25.81 20.68 5.95
CA MET A 371 26.08 20.06 4.65
C MET A 371 27.19 19.02 4.71
N ALA A 372 28.23 19.22 5.54
CA ALA A 372 29.21 18.19 5.84
C ALA A 372 28.54 16.95 6.46
N ALA A 373 27.64 17.16 7.44
CA ALA A 373 26.91 16.07 8.08
C ALA A 373 26.00 15.30 7.13
N ILE A 374 25.25 15.98 6.25
CA ILE A 374 24.41 15.36 5.21
C ILE A 374 25.26 14.47 4.30
N ALA A 375 26.37 15.01 3.79
CA ALA A 375 27.28 14.27 2.90
C ALA A 375 27.89 13.06 3.60
N GLN A 376 28.30 13.21 4.87
CA GLN A 376 28.82 12.10 5.68
C GLN A 376 27.77 11.01 5.90
N GLY A 377 26.54 11.39 6.26
CA GLY A 377 25.44 10.47 6.45
C GLY A 377 25.11 9.72 5.16
N ALA A 378 24.92 10.46 4.06
CA ALA A 378 24.59 9.90 2.76
C ALA A 378 25.64 8.87 2.28
N VAL A 379 26.93 9.19 2.38
CA VAL A 379 28.00 8.23 2.04
C VAL A 379 27.98 7.03 2.98
N SER A 380 27.83 7.23 4.30
CA SER A 380 27.74 6.12 5.26
C SER A 380 26.63 5.12 4.89
N GLY A 381 25.45 5.64 4.52
CA GLY A 381 24.28 4.83 4.18
C GLY A 381 24.48 3.95 2.94
N THR A 382 25.40 4.30 2.03
CA THR A 382 25.68 3.47 0.84
C THR A 382 26.18 2.07 1.18
N GLY A 383 26.76 1.87 2.37
CA GLY A 383 27.24 0.57 2.84
C GLY A 383 26.13 -0.49 2.96
N SER A 384 24.88 -0.08 3.18
CA SER A 384 23.73 -0.99 3.35
C SER A 384 23.00 -1.32 2.05
N LEU A 385 23.42 -0.76 0.91
CA LEU A 385 22.72 -0.91 -0.37
C LEU A 385 23.03 -2.20 -1.14
N GLY A 386 24.00 -3.01 -0.67
CA GLY A 386 24.40 -4.24 -1.34
C GLY A 386 24.95 -4.03 -2.76
N LEU A 387 25.65 -2.91 -2.98
CA LEU A 387 26.19 -2.51 -4.28
C LEU A 387 27.53 -3.19 -4.59
N SER A 388 27.80 -3.41 -5.89
CA SER A 388 29.15 -3.73 -6.38
C SER A 388 30.13 -2.59 -6.09
N ASP A 389 31.44 -2.83 -6.10
CA ASP A 389 32.40 -1.74 -5.84
C ASP A 389 32.34 -0.62 -6.88
N ALA A 390 32.04 -0.94 -8.15
CA ALA A 390 31.84 0.05 -9.20
C ALA A 390 30.57 0.90 -8.97
N ASP A 391 29.47 0.25 -8.58
CA ASP A 391 28.22 0.95 -8.27
C ASP A 391 28.32 1.74 -6.97
N LYS A 392 29.09 1.25 -5.99
CA LYS A 392 29.37 1.94 -4.72
C LYS A 392 30.20 3.21 -4.97
N GLN A 393 31.22 3.15 -5.83
CA GLN A 393 31.95 4.34 -6.27
C GLN A 393 31.02 5.37 -6.93
N THR A 394 30.05 4.91 -7.72
CA THR A 394 29.06 5.78 -8.37
C THR A 394 28.07 6.36 -7.36
N ALA A 395 27.54 5.55 -6.45
CA ALA A 395 26.65 6.00 -5.37
C ALA A 395 27.32 7.04 -4.46
N ILE A 396 28.60 6.86 -4.14
CA ILE A 396 29.38 7.79 -3.31
C ILE A 396 29.62 9.13 -4.04
N ALA A 397 29.93 9.09 -5.34
CA ALA A 397 30.00 10.31 -6.15
C ALA A 397 28.62 11.02 -6.19
N ASN A 398 27.56 10.25 -6.41
CA ASN A 398 26.18 10.73 -6.48
C ASN A 398 25.69 11.34 -5.17
N ALA A 399 26.14 10.85 -4.01
CA ALA A 399 25.84 11.46 -2.72
C ALA A 399 26.39 12.89 -2.62
N SER A 400 27.66 13.10 -2.99
CA SER A 400 28.28 14.44 -3.02
C SER A 400 27.65 15.36 -4.05
N SER A 401 27.31 14.81 -5.22
CA SER A 401 26.62 15.53 -6.30
C SER A 401 25.25 16.03 -5.85
N GLY A 402 24.43 15.13 -5.29
CA GLY A 402 23.11 15.44 -4.77
C GLY A 402 23.14 16.49 -3.66
N ALA A 403 24.11 16.38 -2.73
CA ALA A 403 24.25 17.32 -1.63
C ALA A 403 24.41 18.78 -2.12
N LEU A 404 25.25 19.00 -3.13
CA LEU A 404 25.48 20.34 -3.69
C LEU A 404 24.35 20.79 -4.63
N ALA A 405 23.85 19.88 -5.47
CA ALA A 405 22.77 20.20 -6.41
C ALA A 405 21.48 20.65 -5.68
N GLY A 406 21.14 19.99 -4.56
CA GLY A 406 19.94 20.31 -3.79
C GLY A 406 19.94 21.72 -3.18
N LEU A 407 21.12 22.29 -2.88
CA LEU A 407 21.21 23.65 -2.32
C LEU A 407 20.69 24.72 -3.28
N LYS A 408 20.81 24.50 -4.59
CA LYS A 408 20.22 25.41 -5.58
C LYS A 408 18.69 25.41 -5.48
N THR A 409 18.09 24.24 -5.31
CA THR A 409 16.64 24.07 -5.09
C THR A 409 16.20 24.67 -3.76
N ALA A 410 17.03 24.61 -2.71
CA ALA A 410 16.78 25.31 -1.44
C ALA A 410 16.86 26.85 -1.56
N GLY A 411 17.31 27.39 -2.71
CA GLY A 411 17.39 28.82 -2.96
C GLY A 411 18.69 29.48 -2.46
N TYR A 412 19.79 28.73 -2.35
CA TYR A 412 21.11 29.30 -2.10
C TYR A 412 21.74 29.82 -3.40
N SER A 413 22.55 30.88 -3.27
CA SER A 413 23.34 31.43 -4.39
C SER A 413 24.52 30.51 -4.74
N THR A 414 25.04 30.62 -5.97
CA THR A 414 26.25 29.88 -6.39
C THR A 414 27.46 30.18 -5.51
N THR A 415 27.56 31.41 -4.97
CA THR A 415 28.58 31.80 -3.98
C THR A 415 28.43 31.09 -2.65
N GLN A 416 27.22 30.97 -2.11
CA GLN A 416 26.99 30.20 -0.88
C GLN A 416 27.31 28.71 -1.10
N ILE A 417 26.94 28.17 -2.27
CA ILE A 417 27.21 26.78 -2.65
C ILE A 417 28.73 26.54 -2.80
N SER A 418 29.47 27.45 -3.44
CA SER A 418 30.93 27.34 -3.56
C SER A 418 31.61 27.33 -2.20
N ASN A 419 31.14 28.15 -1.25
CA ASN A 419 31.72 28.27 0.10
C ASN A 419 31.58 26.99 0.94
N VAL A 420 30.53 26.19 0.71
CA VAL A 420 30.30 24.93 1.46
C VAL A 420 30.83 23.68 0.74
N SER A 421 31.30 23.81 -0.50
CA SER A 421 31.77 22.69 -1.34
C SER A 421 32.88 21.85 -0.69
N GLY A 422 33.87 22.48 -0.05
CA GLY A 422 34.93 21.79 0.68
C GLY A 422 34.43 21.10 1.95
N SER A 423 33.42 21.65 2.62
CA SER A 423 32.78 21.00 3.78
C SER A 423 32.01 19.75 3.36
N VAL A 424 31.32 19.78 2.21
CA VAL A 424 30.65 18.61 1.63
C VAL A 424 31.65 17.50 1.33
N THR A 425 32.79 17.80 0.69
CA THR A 425 33.79 16.76 0.41
C THR A 425 34.43 16.22 1.68
N THR A 426 34.70 17.07 2.66
CA THR A 426 35.17 16.66 4.00
C THR A 426 34.21 15.66 4.64
N GLY A 427 32.91 16.00 4.65
CA GLY A 427 31.86 15.15 5.20
C GLY A 427 31.73 13.82 4.48
N ALA A 428 31.61 13.86 3.15
CA ALA A 428 31.54 12.67 2.30
C ALA A 428 32.72 11.71 2.57
N THR A 429 33.94 12.23 2.68
CA THR A 429 35.12 11.42 2.96
C THR A 429 35.06 10.77 4.34
N LYS A 430 34.58 11.47 5.36
CA LYS A 430 34.38 10.89 6.71
C LYS A 430 33.37 9.73 6.72
N GLY A 431 32.48 9.66 5.73
CA GLY A 431 31.49 8.58 5.61
C GLY A 431 32.08 7.25 5.09
N LEU A 432 33.26 7.28 4.44
CA LEU A 432 33.82 6.11 3.74
C LEU A 432 33.99 4.88 4.63
N THR A 433 34.44 5.07 5.88
CA THR A 433 34.62 3.97 6.83
C THR A 433 33.30 3.25 7.12
N ARG A 434 32.21 3.99 7.32
CA ARG A 434 30.88 3.41 7.59
C ARG A 434 30.20 2.89 6.33
N ALA A 435 30.60 3.37 5.15
CA ALA A 435 30.25 2.77 3.87
C ALA A 435 30.93 1.41 3.62
N GLY A 436 31.80 0.95 4.52
CA GLY A 436 32.54 -0.31 4.40
C GLY A 436 33.70 -0.24 3.41
N VAL A 437 34.24 0.95 3.13
CA VAL A 437 35.41 1.11 2.27
C VAL A 437 36.68 0.84 3.08
N SER A 438 37.50 -0.09 2.60
CA SER A 438 38.76 -0.46 3.24
C SER A 438 39.73 0.73 3.28
N SER A 439 40.64 0.78 4.25
CA SER A 439 41.66 1.82 4.33
C SER A 439 42.56 1.89 3.08
N ALA A 440 42.75 0.76 2.39
CA ALA A 440 43.51 0.69 1.14
C ALA A 440 42.79 1.35 -0.04
N ASP A 441 41.44 1.31 -0.05
CA ASP A 441 40.63 1.81 -1.16
C ASP A 441 40.09 3.24 -0.93
N GLN A 442 40.24 3.77 0.29
CA GLN A 442 39.72 5.09 0.67
C GLN A 442 40.21 6.23 -0.24
N SER A 443 41.45 6.19 -0.72
CA SER A 443 41.99 7.20 -1.64
C SER A 443 41.32 7.14 -3.03
N THR A 444 41.08 5.93 -3.55
CA THR A 444 40.37 5.69 -4.82
C THR A 444 38.92 6.18 -4.74
N PHE A 445 38.23 5.83 -3.66
CA PHE A 445 36.86 6.30 -3.43
C PHE A 445 36.79 7.81 -3.15
N ALA A 446 37.81 8.38 -2.49
CA ALA A 446 37.90 9.82 -2.28
C ALA A 446 38.05 10.60 -3.58
N ALA A 447 38.74 10.07 -4.59
CA ALA A 447 38.77 10.70 -5.92
C ALA A 447 37.37 10.77 -6.57
N ARG A 448 36.52 9.76 -6.34
CA ARG A 448 35.14 9.75 -6.84
C ARG A 448 34.26 10.80 -6.15
N ILE A 449 34.55 11.13 -4.88
CA ILE A 449 33.89 12.24 -4.16
C ILE A 449 34.14 13.56 -4.88
N GLN A 450 35.36 13.81 -5.37
CA GLN A 450 35.67 15.01 -6.14
C GLN A 450 34.84 15.09 -7.43
N THR A 451 34.85 14.02 -8.24
CA THR A 451 34.04 13.96 -9.48
C THR A 451 32.56 14.21 -9.19
N GLY A 452 32.04 13.63 -8.11
CA GLY A 452 30.67 13.86 -7.67
C GLY A 452 30.41 15.32 -7.30
N ALA A 453 31.30 15.94 -6.52
CA ALA A 453 31.15 17.33 -6.12
C ALA A 453 31.18 18.30 -7.32
N GLU A 454 32.09 18.09 -8.28
CA GLU A 454 32.17 18.87 -9.52
C GLU A 454 30.88 18.76 -10.35
N ALA A 455 30.31 17.56 -10.45
CA ALA A 455 29.02 17.33 -11.10
C ALA A 455 27.87 18.06 -10.36
N GLY A 456 27.85 18.00 -9.02
CA GLY A 456 26.87 18.70 -8.20
C GLY A 456 26.93 20.22 -8.33
N LEU A 457 28.13 20.79 -8.36
CA LEU A 457 28.34 22.23 -8.59
C LEU A 457 27.85 22.66 -9.98
N SER A 458 28.11 21.85 -11.00
CA SER A 458 27.61 22.09 -12.34
C SER A 458 26.08 22.06 -12.38
N LYS A 459 25.45 21.08 -11.71
CA LYS A 459 23.98 20.99 -11.57
C LYS A 459 23.38 22.15 -10.77
N ALA A 460 24.14 22.70 -9.82
CA ALA A 460 23.78 23.91 -9.08
C ALA A 460 23.90 25.21 -9.91
N GLY A 461 24.42 25.13 -11.14
CA GLY A 461 24.50 26.23 -12.09
C GLY A 461 25.83 26.96 -12.13
N LEU A 462 26.91 26.40 -11.57
CA LEU A 462 28.26 26.94 -11.76
C LEU A 462 28.78 26.57 -13.15
N SER A 463 29.49 27.50 -13.78
CA SER A 463 30.17 27.26 -15.06
C SER A 463 31.38 26.33 -14.89
N SER A 464 31.81 25.70 -15.97
CA SER A 464 33.00 24.82 -15.96
C SER A 464 34.27 25.53 -15.46
N ALA A 465 34.38 26.84 -15.68
CA ALA A 465 35.50 27.65 -15.16
C ALA A 465 35.42 27.83 -13.64
N GLU A 466 34.24 28.12 -13.10
CA GLU A 466 34.02 28.24 -11.65
C GLU A 466 34.22 26.90 -10.93
N VAL A 467 33.73 25.80 -11.51
CA VAL A 467 33.95 24.45 -10.99
C VAL A 467 35.45 24.11 -10.98
N SER A 468 36.15 24.41 -12.06
CA SER A 468 37.60 24.19 -12.16
C SER A 468 38.38 25.00 -11.12
N ALA A 469 37.97 26.24 -10.85
CA ALA A 469 38.58 27.09 -9.83
C ALA A 469 38.40 26.53 -8.40
N LEU A 470 37.36 25.73 -8.15
CA LEU A 470 37.09 25.11 -6.84
C LEU A 470 37.83 23.79 -6.62
N SER A 471 38.51 23.24 -7.62
CA SER A 471 39.19 21.93 -7.52
C SER A 471 40.14 21.83 -6.32
N ALA A 472 40.92 22.89 -6.04
CA ALA A 472 41.79 22.94 -4.88
C ALA A 472 41.02 22.90 -3.56
N THR A 473 39.90 23.65 -3.45
CA THR A 473 39.02 23.65 -2.28
C THR A 473 38.42 22.27 -2.02
N LEU A 474 37.94 21.59 -3.07
CA LEU A 474 37.40 20.24 -2.98
C LEU A 474 38.47 19.27 -2.46
N GLN A 475 39.68 19.35 -3.00
CA GLN A 475 40.82 18.51 -2.64
C GLN A 475 41.29 18.74 -1.19
N THR A 476 41.31 20.00 -0.73
CA THR A 476 41.59 20.33 0.67
C THR A 476 40.58 19.65 1.60
N GLY A 477 39.28 19.75 1.27
CA GLY A 477 38.24 19.11 2.06
C GLY A 477 38.40 17.58 2.12
N ILE A 478 38.70 16.94 1.00
CA ILE A 478 38.99 15.50 0.94
C ILE A 478 40.15 15.13 1.85
N ASN A 479 41.27 15.87 1.78
CA ASN A 479 42.44 15.59 2.60
C ASN A 479 42.16 15.77 4.10
N SER A 480 41.38 16.79 4.48
CA SER A 480 40.90 16.95 5.85
C SER A 480 40.02 15.78 6.32
N GLY A 481 39.17 15.26 5.43
CA GLY A 481 38.37 14.07 5.69
C GLY A 481 39.22 12.81 5.89
N LEU A 482 40.17 12.56 4.97
CA LEU A 482 41.10 11.41 5.03
C LEU A 482 41.93 11.43 6.32
N ALA A 483 42.42 12.61 6.71
CA ALA A 483 43.14 12.79 7.97
C ALA A 483 42.27 12.45 9.19
N THR A 484 40.98 12.77 9.16
CA THR A 484 40.06 12.46 10.27
C THR A 484 39.82 10.96 10.42
N ILE A 485 39.81 10.20 9.32
CA ILE A 485 39.56 8.75 9.34
C ILE A 485 40.85 7.91 9.42
N GLY A 486 42.02 8.55 9.63
CA GLY A 486 43.31 7.86 9.78
C GLY A 486 43.91 7.33 8.48
N SER A 487 43.59 7.94 7.34
CA SER A 487 44.04 7.53 6.00
C SER A 487 45.12 8.46 5.43
N ASN A 488 45.89 7.98 4.45
CA ASN A 488 46.94 8.78 3.80
C ASN A 488 46.33 9.86 2.89
N THR A 489 46.93 11.06 2.90
CA THR A 489 46.50 12.19 2.06
C THR A 489 46.72 11.92 0.58
N LEU A 490 45.85 12.46 -0.28
CA LEU A 490 46.06 12.43 -1.73
C LEU A 490 47.26 13.32 -2.09
N PRO A 491 48.13 12.93 -3.04
CA PRO A 491 49.21 13.78 -3.53
C PRO A 491 48.62 15.08 -4.08
N GLY A 492 48.97 16.22 -3.49
CA GLY A 492 48.48 17.51 -3.96
C GLY A 492 49.01 17.83 -5.36
N THR A 493 48.15 18.36 -6.23
CA THR A 493 48.61 19.21 -7.33
C THR A 493 49.22 20.45 -6.70
N SER A 494 50.55 20.45 -6.55
CA SER A 494 51.29 21.67 -6.25
C SER A 494 50.97 22.70 -7.32
N THR A 495 50.47 23.86 -6.90
CA THR A 495 50.50 25.09 -7.67
C THR A 495 51.96 25.43 -7.98
N SER A 496 52.48 24.90 -9.08
CA SER A 496 53.63 25.48 -9.75
C SER A 496 53.11 26.57 -10.66
N THR A 497 53.22 27.82 -10.20
CA THR A 497 53.37 28.97 -11.09
C THR A 497 54.65 28.77 -11.89
N SER A 498 54.56 28.09 -13.03
CA SER A 498 55.63 28.13 -14.02
C SER A 498 55.44 29.38 -14.88
N SER A 499 56.26 30.39 -14.57
CA SER A 499 56.64 31.43 -15.50
C SER A 499 57.24 30.76 -16.74
N ASN A 500 56.52 30.73 -17.85
CA ASN A 500 57.11 30.31 -19.12
C ASN A 500 57.53 31.53 -19.92
N THR A 501 58.81 31.90 -19.78
CA THR A 501 59.54 32.65 -20.80
C THR A 501 59.65 31.79 -22.06
N GLY A 502 59.27 32.37 -23.19
CA GLY A 502 59.18 31.69 -24.47
C GLY A 502 60.41 30.87 -24.84
N THR A 503 60.17 29.62 -25.20
CA THR A 503 61.04 28.83 -26.06
C THR A 503 60.15 28.06 -27.04
N THR A 504 60.36 28.30 -28.32
CA THR A 504 59.70 27.61 -29.43
C THR A 504 60.22 26.18 -29.49
N THR A 505 59.43 25.22 -29.01
CA THR A 505 59.66 23.80 -29.30
C THR A 505 58.75 23.39 -30.44
N ASN A 506 59.38 22.88 -31.50
CA ASN A 506 58.73 22.19 -32.59
C ASN A 506 58.06 20.93 -32.00
N THR A 507 56.77 20.99 -31.70
CA THR A 507 56.03 19.88 -31.10
C THR A 507 55.67 18.87 -32.17
N SER A 508 56.20 17.64 -32.06
CA SER A 508 55.70 16.50 -32.84
C SER A 508 54.17 16.41 -32.70
N PRO A 509 53.44 16.13 -33.79
CA PRO A 509 51.98 16.02 -33.72
C PRO A 509 51.53 15.00 -32.67
N SER A 510 50.47 15.31 -31.93
CA SER A 510 49.92 14.46 -30.87
C SER A 510 49.43 13.11 -31.41
N SER A 511 49.71 12.03 -30.68
CA SER A 511 49.24 10.66 -30.97
C SER A 511 47.91 10.31 -30.29
N ALA A 512 47.27 11.26 -29.60
CA ALA A 512 46.01 11.06 -28.88
C ALA A 512 44.84 10.86 -29.86
N LYS A 513 44.02 9.83 -29.63
CA LYS A 513 42.96 9.37 -30.55
C LYS A 513 41.81 8.66 -29.85
N ALA A 514 41.50 9.10 -28.63
CA ALA A 514 40.48 8.47 -27.80
C ALA A 514 39.15 9.24 -27.83
N PHE A 515 38.03 8.53 -27.71
CA PHE A 515 36.80 9.16 -27.20
C PHE A 515 36.89 9.33 -25.69
N THR A 516 36.55 10.52 -25.19
CA THR A 516 36.46 10.82 -23.76
C THR A 516 35.02 10.85 -23.26
N ALA A 517 34.06 11.04 -24.18
CA ALA A 517 32.64 10.84 -23.95
C ALA A 517 31.95 10.46 -25.27
N PHE A 518 30.90 9.65 -25.18
CA PHE A 518 30.03 9.30 -26.30
C PHE A 518 28.60 9.15 -25.76
N SER A 519 27.61 9.71 -26.43
CA SER A 519 26.22 9.76 -25.96
C SER A 519 25.24 10.00 -27.10
N PHE A 520 23.96 9.72 -26.86
CA PHE A 520 22.85 10.30 -27.62
C PHE A 520 22.10 11.26 -26.72
N THR A 521 21.93 12.51 -27.13
CA THR A 521 21.21 13.51 -26.33
C THR A 521 19.77 13.66 -26.80
N SER A 522 18.84 13.89 -25.87
CA SER A 522 17.43 14.16 -26.20
C SER A 522 17.26 15.46 -26.99
N ALA A 523 18.17 16.42 -26.83
CA ALA A 523 18.18 17.67 -27.58
C ALA A 523 18.36 17.48 -29.10
N THR A 524 19.08 16.44 -29.53
CA THR A 524 19.35 16.17 -30.95
C THR A 524 18.65 14.93 -31.48
N ASN A 525 18.05 14.13 -30.60
CA ASN A 525 17.31 12.91 -30.91
C ASN A 525 15.93 12.98 -30.24
N SER A 526 14.93 13.47 -30.97
CA SER A 526 13.58 13.72 -30.45
C SER A 526 12.84 12.48 -29.94
N GLY A 527 13.31 11.27 -30.29
CA GLY A 527 12.78 10.00 -29.79
C GLY A 527 13.29 9.60 -28.41
N LEU A 528 14.22 10.34 -27.81
CA LEU A 528 14.78 10.06 -26.48
C LEU A 528 14.17 10.96 -25.41
N SER A 529 13.69 10.35 -24.32
CA SER A 529 13.18 11.07 -23.15
C SER A 529 14.28 11.65 -22.26
N SER A 530 15.51 11.16 -22.38
CA SER A 530 16.69 11.64 -21.64
C SER A 530 17.97 11.33 -22.42
N ASN A 531 19.10 11.91 -21.99
CA ASN A 531 20.40 11.61 -22.60
C ASN A 531 20.83 10.17 -22.26
N VAL A 532 21.30 9.45 -23.27
CA VAL A 532 21.84 8.09 -23.14
C VAL A 532 23.36 8.17 -23.28
N THR A 533 24.09 7.96 -22.18
CA THR A 533 25.56 7.96 -22.18
C THR A 533 26.08 6.56 -22.54
N GLY A 534 27.06 6.50 -23.42
CA GLY A 534 27.70 5.26 -23.83
C GLY A 534 28.85 4.87 -22.92
N LEU A 535 28.93 3.57 -22.63
CA LEU A 535 30.04 2.98 -21.89
C LEU A 535 31.19 2.74 -22.86
N ILE A 536 32.30 3.44 -22.67
CA ILE A 536 33.54 3.24 -23.43
C ILE A 536 34.38 2.20 -22.69
N SER A 537 34.48 0.98 -23.21
CA SER A 537 35.31 -0.07 -22.61
C SER A 537 36.74 -0.06 -23.16
N GLY A 538 37.70 -0.54 -22.36
CA GLY A 538 39.07 -0.78 -22.84
C GLY A 538 39.05 -1.68 -24.07
N GLY A 539 39.76 -1.27 -25.13
CA GLY A 539 39.80 -2.02 -26.41
C GLY A 539 38.99 -1.42 -27.56
N GLY A 540 38.34 -0.26 -27.40
CA GLY A 540 37.65 0.43 -28.51
C GLY A 540 36.24 -0.08 -28.78
N ASN A 541 35.50 -0.49 -27.74
CA ASN A 541 34.08 -0.80 -27.87
C ASN A 541 33.26 0.23 -27.08
N ILE A 542 32.12 0.64 -27.65
CA ILE A 542 31.19 1.58 -27.04
C ILE A 542 29.81 0.94 -27.07
N SER A 543 29.21 0.70 -25.90
CA SER A 543 27.86 0.16 -25.80
C SER A 543 26.89 1.19 -25.24
N LEU A 544 25.70 1.29 -25.85
CA LEU A 544 24.59 2.13 -25.41
C LEU A 544 23.31 1.31 -25.40
N THR A 545 22.47 1.49 -24.39
CA THR A 545 21.10 0.97 -24.39
C THR A 545 20.12 2.13 -24.47
N VAL A 546 19.38 2.23 -25.56
CA VAL A 546 18.33 3.25 -25.75
C VAL A 546 16.98 2.76 -25.23
N PRO A 547 16.06 3.66 -24.82
CA PRO A 547 14.75 3.28 -24.31
C PRO A 547 13.95 2.40 -25.29
N TYR A 548 13.05 1.55 -24.76
CA TYR A 548 12.13 0.74 -25.56
C TYR A 548 11.36 1.61 -26.57
N GLY A 549 11.21 1.12 -27.80
CA GLY A 549 10.53 1.84 -28.89
C GLY A 549 11.38 2.92 -29.59
N THR A 550 12.61 3.17 -29.15
CA THR A 550 13.52 4.11 -29.83
C THR A 550 13.84 3.62 -31.24
N THR A 551 13.65 4.49 -32.23
CA THR A 551 14.07 4.24 -33.61
C THR A 551 15.59 4.45 -33.73
N VAL A 552 16.33 3.40 -34.07
CA VAL A 552 17.81 3.43 -34.11
C VAL A 552 18.40 3.69 -35.50
N THR A 553 17.58 3.92 -36.52
CA THR A 553 18.01 4.07 -37.92
C THR A 553 18.57 5.46 -38.27
N ALA A 554 18.41 6.45 -37.38
CA ALA A 554 18.79 7.84 -37.67
C ALA A 554 19.23 8.61 -36.40
N LEU A 555 20.05 8.00 -35.55
CA LEU A 555 20.52 8.65 -34.31
C LEU A 555 21.73 9.55 -34.57
N LYS A 556 21.78 10.69 -33.87
CA LYS A 556 22.88 11.65 -33.88
C LYS A 556 23.71 11.52 -32.62
N ALA A 557 24.91 10.96 -32.75
CA ALA A 557 25.83 10.79 -31.63
C ALA A 557 26.48 12.12 -31.22
N SER A 558 26.48 12.43 -29.93
CA SER A 558 27.24 13.49 -29.29
C SER A 558 28.46 12.90 -28.58
N PHE A 559 29.64 13.33 -28.97
CA PHE A 559 30.92 12.81 -28.47
C PHE A 559 31.96 13.92 -28.27
N THR A 560 32.93 13.64 -27.41
CA THR A 560 34.18 14.40 -27.25
C THR A 560 35.36 13.48 -27.50
N THR A 561 36.40 13.97 -28.18
CA THR A 561 37.56 13.18 -28.54
C THR A 561 38.85 13.94 -28.35
N THR A 562 39.95 13.21 -28.09
CA THR A 562 41.31 13.74 -28.12
C THR A 562 41.95 13.71 -29.50
N GLY A 563 41.32 13.06 -30.49
CA GLY A 563 41.80 13.02 -31.87
C GLY A 563 41.45 14.27 -32.68
N SER A 564 42.13 14.45 -33.81
CA SER A 564 41.93 15.57 -34.74
C SER A 564 40.72 15.41 -35.66
N SER A 565 40.27 14.19 -35.93
CA SER A 565 39.07 13.93 -36.73
C SER A 565 38.38 12.62 -36.39
N VAL A 566 37.08 12.53 -36.70
CA VAL A 566 36.26 11.33 -36.52
C VAL A 566 35.54 11.02 -37.83
N THR A 567 35.58 9.77 -38.28
CA THR A 567 34.93 9.31 -39.51
C THR A 567 34.18 7.99 -39.31
N VAL A 568 33.15 7.73 -40.12
CA VAL A 568 32.50 6.41 -40.27
C VAL A 568 32.49 6.07 -41.75
N GLY A 569 33.06 4.92 -42.14
CA GLY A 569 33.17 4.54 -43.55
C GLY A 569 33.90 5.59 -44.42
N GLY A 570 34.80 6.39 -43.84
CA GLY A 570 35.49 7.50 -44.52
C GLY A 570 34.72 8.83 -44.54
N THR A 571 33.46 8.86 -44.13
CA THR A 571 32.66 10.09 -44.04
C THR A 571 32.89 10.79 -42.70
N ALA A 572 33.20 12.09 -42.74
CA ALA A 572 33.41 12.90 -41.54
C ALA A 572 32.16 12.96 -40.65
N GLN A 573 32.36 12.82 -39.35
CA GLN A 573 31.31 12.83 -38.34
C GLN A 573 31.38 14.12 -37.52
N THR A 574 30.27 14.84 -37.44
CA THR A 574 30.13 16.04 -36.62
C THR A 574 29.26 15.72 -35.40
N SER A 575 29.82 15.91 -34.21
CA SER A 575 29.18 15.65 -32.91
C SER A 575 27.82 16.34 -32.80
N GLY A 576 26.78 15.58 -32.46
CA GLY A 576 25.40 16.03 -32.33
C GLY A 576 24.66 16.31 -33.65
N VAL A 577 25.32 16.17 -34.81
CA VAL A 577 24.79 16.59 -36.11
C VAL A 577 24.63 15.41 -37.06
N THR A 578 25.68 14.62 -37.27
CA THR A 578 25.67 13.54 -38.26
C THR A 578 24.80 12.38 -37.79
N THR A 579 23.84 11.97 -38.63
CA THR A 579 22.94 10.84 -38.38
C THR A 579 23.57 9.53 -38.81
N GLN A 580 23.43 8.49 -37.99
CA GLN A 580 23.86 7.14 -38.30
C GLN A 580 22.76 6.12 -38.02
N ASP A 581 22.76 5.04 -38.80
CA ASP A 581 21.92 3.86 -38.59
C ASP A 581 22.67 2.86 -37.69
N PHE A 582 22.11 2.57 -36.52
CA PHE A 582 22.65 1.65 -35.53
C PHE A 582 21.85 0.33 -35.44
N THR A 583 21.09 -0.04 -36.48
CA THR A 583 20.49 -1.38 -36.59
C THR A 583 21.53 -2.50 -36.59
N SER A 584 22.78 -2.19 -36.95
CA SER A 584 23.97 -3.02 -36.78
C SER A 584 25.09 -2.20 -36.13
N PRO A 585 26.09 -2.83 -35.48
CA PRO A 585 27.21 -2.11 -34.89
C PRO A 585 27.94 -1.21 -35.90
N VAL A 586 28.23 0.04 -35.51
CA VAL A 586 28.85 1.06 -36.38
C VAL A 586 30.28 1.31 -35.93
N THR A 587 31.25 1.22 -36.85
CA THR A 587 32.66 1.51 -36.55
C THR A 587 33.01 2.96 -36.82
N TYR A 588 33.32 3.71 -35.75
CA TYR A 588 33.89 5.04 -35.78
C TYR A 588 35.42 4.96 -35.79
N LYS A 589 36.08 5.76 -36.63
CA LYS A 589 37.54 5.87 -36.70
C LYS A 589 37.96 7.26 -36.22
N VAL A 590 38.73 7.31 -35.14
CA VAL A 590 39.33 8.54 -34.59
C VAL A 590 40.77 8.63 -35.07
N THR A 591 41.15 9.74 -35.70
CA THR A 591 42.51 9.97 -36.22
C THR A 591 43.21 11.05 -35.41
N ALA A 592 44.40 10.75 -34.90
CA ALA A 592 45.28 11.67 -34.18
C ALA A 592 45.95 12.69 -35.12
N ALA A 593 46.59 13.71 -34.54
CA ALA A 593 47.30 14.73 -35.31
C ALA A 593 48.54 14.17 -36.03
N ASP A 594 49.13 13.09 -35.52
CA ASP A 594 50.24 12.35 -36.14
C ASP A 594 49.81 11.41 -37.28
N GLY A 595 48.51 11.36 -37.60
CA GLY A 595 47.94 10.50 -38.64
C GLY A 595 47.66 9.06 -38.21
N THR A 596 48.04 8.65 -36.99
CA THR A 596 47.65 7.34 -36.44
C THR A 596 46.16 7.33 -36.09
N SER A 597 45.51 6.16 -36.09
CA SER A 597 44.07 6.07 -35.87
C SER A 597 43.65 4.89 -35.00
N GLN A 598 42.52 5.03 -34.32
CA GLN A 598 41.89 3.99 -33.53
C GLN A 598 40.42 3.81 -33.95
N ASN A 599 40.00 2.55 -34.07
CA ASN A 599 38.62 2.19 -34.35
C ASN A 599 37.85 1.96 -33.06
N TYR A 600 36.59 2.41 -33.07
CA TYR A 600 35.61 2.26 -32.01
C TYR A 600 34.35 1.62 -32.59
N THR A 601 34.01 0.42 -32.14
CA THR A 601 32.74 -0.21 -32.52
C THR A 601 31.66 0.27 -31.57
N VAL A 602 30.62 0.90 -32.11
CA VAL A 602 29.47 1.40 -31.35
C VAL A 602 28.31 0.43 -31.54
N THR A 603 27.90 -0.22 -30.46
CA THR A 603 26.74 -1.11 -30.42
C THR A 603 25.60 -0.45 -29.67
N VAL A 604 24.44 -0.33 -30.31
CA VAL A 604 23.22 0.22 -29.70
C VAL A 604 22.19 -0.88 -29.53
N THR A 605 21.73 -1.07 -28.30
CA THR A 605 20.68 -2.02 -27.96
C THR A 605 19.40 -1.26 -27.59
N VAL A 606 18.24 -1.72 -28.03
CA VAL A 606 16.96 -1.18 -27.58
C VAL A 606 16.53 -1.93 -26.32
N ALA A 607 16.19 -1.23 -25.24
CA ALA A 607 15.72 -1.84 -24.00
C ALA A 607 14.43 -2.65 -24.23
N SER A 608 14.27 -3.77 -23.51
CA SER A 608 13.05 -4.58 -23.53
C SER A 608 11.86 -3.84 -22.90
N ASN A 609 10.64 -4.15 -23.35
CA ASN A 609 9.42 -3.58 -22.77
C ASN A 609 9.23 -4.07 -21.33
N THR A 610 9.13 -3.14 -20.38
CA THR A 610 8.99 -3.40 -18.95
C THR A 610 7.54 -3.31 -18.44
N ALA A 611 6.59 -3.03 -19.34
CA ALA A 611 5.18 -2.89 -19.03
C ALA A 611 4.57 -4.24 -18.60
N LYS A 612 3.80 -4.23 -17.51
CA LYS A 612 3.26 -5.43 -16.85
C LYS A 612 1.93 -5.17 -16.13
N ALA A 613 1.13 -4.27 -16.69
CA ALA A 613 -0.12 -3.85 -16.11
C ALA A 613 -1.29 -4.73 -16.57
N ILE A 614 -2.21 -5.09 -15.67
CA ILE A 614 -3.57 -5.49 -16.04
C ILE A 614 -4.42 -4.21 -16.13
N THR A 615 -4.96 -3.91 -17.31
CA THR A 615 -5.67 -2.65 -17.58
C THR A 615 -7.19 -2.80 -17.61
N ALA A 616 -7.69 -4.03 -17.74
CA ALA A 616 -9.11 -4.35 -17.62
C ALA A 616 -9.25 -5.77 -17.07
N PHE A 617 -10.30 -6.00 -16.27
CA PHE A 617 -10.64 -7.31 -15.73
C PHE A 617 -12.15 -7.38 -15.51
N SER A 618 -12.76 -8.50 -15.88
CA SER A 618 -14.21 -8.67 -15.84
C SER A 618 -14.62 -10.14 -15.85
N PHE A 619 -15.86 -10.42 -15.46
CA PHE A 619 -16.52 -11.70 -15.65
C PHE A 619 -17.74 -11.48 -16.54
N THR A 620 -17.65 -11.86 -17.81
CA THR A 620 -18.75 -11.68 -18.74
C THR A 620 -19.80 -12.77 -18.54
N SER A 621 -21.06 -12.38 -18.68
CA SER A 621 -22.22 -13.28 -18.61
C SER A 621 -22.16 -14.37 -19.68
N ALA A 622 -21.66 -14.05 -20.88
CA ALA A 622 -21.49 -15.01 -21.97
C ALA A 622 -20.59 -16.20 -21.60
N LEU A 623 -19.55 -15.96 -20.80
CA LEU A 623 -18.56 -16.98 -20.42
C LEU A 623 -18.87 -17.66 -19.08
N ASN A 624 -19.69 -17.04 -18.23
CA ASN A 624 -19.89 -17.43 -16.83
C ASN A 624 -21.36 -17.62 -16.43
N SER A 625 -22.28 -17.73 -17.39
CA SER A 625 -23.72 -17.92 -17.12
C SER A 625 -24.04 -19.14 -16.25
N GLY A 626 -23.32 -20.27 -16.43
CA GLY A 626 -23.46 -21.48 -15.61
C GLY A 626 -23.03 -21.30 -14.15
N ALA A 627 -22.31 -20.22 -13.84
CA ALA A 627 -21.91 -19.84 -12.49
C ALA A 627 -22.84 -18.79 -11.86
N GLY A 628 -23.97 -18.46 -12.49
CA GLY A 628 -24.92 -17.45 -11.99
C GLY A 628 -24.56 -16.01 -12.32
N ILE A 629 -23.59 -15.77 -13.22
CA ILE A 629 -23.27 -14.43 -13.74
C ILE A 629 -24.23 -14.11 -14.89
N THR A 630 -25.30 -13.37 -14.59
CA THR A 630 -26.40 -13.06 -15.53
C THR A 630 -26.25 -11.72 -16.25
N ALA A 631 -25.29 -10.89 -15.84
CA ALA A 631 -24.88 -9.66 -16.48
C ALA A 631 -23.35 -9.52 -16.35
N ASP A 632 -22.72 -8.80 -17.26
CA ASP A 632 -21.27 -8.61 -17.22
C ASP A 632 -20.86 -7.88 -15.94
N VAL A 633 -19.93 -8.48 -15.20
CA VAL A 633 -19.36 -7.90 -13.98
C VAL A 633 -18.00 -7.34 -14.32
N THR A 634 -17.92 -6.01 -14.46
CA THR A 634 -16.63 -5.33 -14.58
C THR A 634 -15.97 -5.26 -13.20
N ALA A 635 -14.75 -5.75 -13.10
CA ALA A 635 -13.97 -5.65 -11.87
C ALA A 635 -13.36 -4.25 -11.75
N THR A 636 -13.29 -3.74 -10.53
CA THR A 636 -12.56 -2.51 -10.22
C THR A 636 -11.09 -2.86 -10.04
N ILE A 637 -10.21 -2.13 -10.74
CA ILE A 637 -8.76 -2.27 -10.60
C ILE A 637 -8.26 -1.07 -9.80
N SER A 638 -7.66 -1.34 -8.64
CA SER A 638 -7.04 -0.34 -7.76
C SER A 638 -5.58 -0.76 -7.52
N GLY A 639 -4.65 -0.15 -8.24
CA GLY A 639 -3.24 -0.54 -8.22
C GLY A 639 -3.04 -2.00 -8.67
N THR A 640 -2.60 -2.85 -7.74
CA THR A 640 -2.40 -4.30 -7.94
C THR A 640 -3.57 -5.14 -7.43
N ARG A 641 -4.59 -4.53 -6.81
CA ARG A 641 -5.80 -5.25 -6.38
C ARG A 641 -6.87 -5.17 -7.46
N ILE A 642 -7.53 -6.30 -7.71
CA ILE A 642 -8.66 -6.42 -8.63
C ILE A 642 -9.84 -6.95 -7.83
N TYR A 643 -10.91 -6.17 -7.77
CA TYR A 643 -12.10 -6.50 -6.99
C TYR A 643 -13.32 -6.68 -7.89
N ALA A 644 -14.03 -7.79 -7.74
CA ALA A 644 -15.29 -8.01 -8.42
C ALA A 644 -16.39 -8.42 -7.43
N MET A 645 -17.55 -7.78 -7.55
CA MET A 645 -18.75 -8.14 -6.79
C MET A 645 -19.70 -8.91 -7.71
N VAL A 646 -19.80 -10.23 -7.53
CA VAL A 646 -20.68 -11.08 -8.32
C VAL A 646 -22.09 -11.23 -7.69
N PRO A 647 -23.13 -11.51 -8.50
CA PRO A 647 -24.51 -11.64 -8.01
C PRO A 647 -24.69 -12.66 -6.88
N MET A 648 -25.73 -12.48 -6.07
CA MET A 648 -26.07 -13.40 -4.98
C MET A 648 -26.30 -14.82 -5.54
N GLY A 649 -25.69 -15.82 -4.90
CA GLY A 649 -25.76 -17.22 -5.35
C GLY A 649 -24.83 -17.59 -6.50
N ALA A 650 -24.01 -16.66 -7.00
CA ALA A 650 -23.00 -16.98 -8.00
C ALA A 650 -21.93 -17.94 -7.44
N THR A 651 -21.54 -18.93 -8.25
CA THR A 651 -20.52 -19.92 -7.89
C THR A 651 -19.13 -19.43 -8.33
N VAL A 652 -18.23 -19.17 -7.40
CA VAL A 652 -16.91 -18.56 -7.68
C VAL A 652 -15.77 -19.58 -7.90
N THR A 653 -16.06 -20.87 -7.94
CA THR A 653 -15.04 -21.94 -7.94
C THR A 653 -14.41 -22.24 -9.31
N ALA A 654 -15.01 -21.74 -10.40
CA ALA A 654 -14.54 -22.01 -11.77
C ALA A 654 -14.90 -20.88 -12.74
N LEU A 655 -14.69 -19.61 -12.34
CA LEU A 655 -14.98 -18.46 -13.20
C LEU A 655 -13.87 -18.27 -14.25
N LYS A 656 -14.26 -17.87 -15.46
CA LYS A 656 -13.39 -17.49 -16.57
C LYS A 656 -13.30 -15.97 -16.67
N PRO A 657 -12.25 -15.34 -16.12
CA PRO A 657 -12.10 -13.89 -16.20
C PRO A 657 -11.65 -13.45 -17.60
N SER A 658 -12.20 -12.34 -18.07
CA SER A 658 -11.74 -11.60 -19.24
C SER A 658 -10.91 -10.41 -18.80
N PHE A 659 -9.64 -10.37 -19.19
CA PHE A 659 -8.70 -9.31 -18.83
C PHE A 659 -7.85 -8.84 -20.02
N THR A 660 -7.33 -7.63 -19.91
CA THR A 660 -6.33 -7.04 -20.83
C THR A 660 -5.04 -6.76 -20.07
N THR A 661 -3.90 -7.07 -20.66
CA THR A 661 -2.58 -6.86 -20.03
C THR A 661 -1.60 -6.21 -21.00
N SER A 662 -0.70 -5.38 -20.48
CA SER A 662 0.46 -4.86 -21.22
C SER A 662 1.68 -5.79 -21.13
N GLY A 663 1.63 -6.81 -20.27
CA GLY A 663 2.71 -7.79 -20.10
C GLY A 663 2.73 -8.85 -21.18
N ALA A 664 3.85 -9.55 -21.29
CA ALA A 664 4.05 -10.65 -22.24
C ALA A 664 3.25 -11.91 -21.86
N SER A 665 3.04 -12.17 -20.56
CA SER A 665 2.24 -13.30 -20.09
C SER A 665 1.61 -13.03 -18.73
N VAL A 666 0.59 -13.81 -18.37
CA VAL A 666 -0.07 -13.79 -17.04
C VAL A 666 -0.15 -15.21 -16.51
N THR A 667 0.21 -15.43 -15.25
CA THR A 667 0.19 -16.74 -14.60
C THR A 667 -0.50 -16.68 -13.24
N VAL A 668 -1.09 -17.80 -12.81
CA VAL A 668 -1.60 -18.00 -11.44
C VAL A 668 -1.01 -19.33 -10.98
N SER A 669 -0.27 -19.31 -9.86
CA SER A 669 0.46 -20.48 -9.34
C SER A 669 1.33 -21.19 -10.41
N GLY A 670 1.93 -20.42 -11.31
CA GLY A 670 2.76 -20.93 -12.41
C GLY A 670 1.99 -21.41 -13.65
N VAL A 671 0.65 -21.48 -13.60
CA VAL A 671 -0.19 -21.87 -14.75
C VAL A 671 -0.52 -20.63 -15.58
N THR A 672 -0.27 -20.68 -16.88
CA THR A 672 -0.59 -19.57 -17.82
C THR A 672 -2.09 -19.34 -17.90
N GLN A 673 -2.50 -18.09 -17.70
CA GLN A 673 -3.88 -17.63 -17.78
C GLN A 673 -4.15 -17.05 -19.16
N THR A 674 -5.15 -17.59 -19.85
CA THR A 674 -5.67 -17.08 -21.11
C THR A 674 -6.99 -16.37 -20.87
N SER A 675 -7.04 -15.08 -21.20
CA SER A 675 -8.21 -14.21 -21.03
C SER A 675 -9.47 -14.84 -21.64
N GLY A 676 -10.55 -14.88 -20.87
CA GLY A 676 -11.85 -15.45 -21.21
C GLY A 676 -11.89 -16.98 -21.34
N SER A 677 -10.77 -17.69 -21.18
CA SER A 677 -10.68 -19.13 -21.44
C SER A 677 -10.30 -19.94 -20.21
N THR A 678 -9.25 -19.54 -19.49
CA THR A 678 -8.78 -20.27 -18.31
C THR A 678 -9.75 -20.05 -17.14
N ALA A 679 -10.27 -21.13 -16.57
CA ALA A 679 -11.12 -21.07 -15.39
C ALA A 679 -10.26 -21.02 -14.12
N SER A 680 -10.72 -20.27 -13.11
CA SER A 680 -10.01 -20.11 -11.84
C SER A 680 -10.98 -20.17 -10.66
N ASN A 681 -10.46 -20.60 -9.50
CA ASN A 681 -11.21 -20.71 -8.26
C ASN A 681 -10.96 -19.49 -7.37
N PHE A 682 -11.94 -18.60 -7.26
CA PHE A 682 -11.88 -17.37 -6.48
C PHE A 682 -12.52 -17.49 -5.09
N THR A 683 -12.64 -18.70 -4.54
CA THR A 683 -13.09 -18.89 -3.15
C THR A 683 -12.17 -18.15 -2.17
N ASN A 684 -10.88 -18.05 -2.51
CA ASN A 684 -9.90 -17.21 -1.86
C ASN A 684 -9.30 -16.24 -2.88
N PRO A 685 -8.70 -15.13 -2.45
CA PRO A 685 -7.96 -14.24 -3.35
C PRO A 685 -6.89 -15.01 -4.15
N LEU A 686 -6.77 -14.70 -5.45
CA LEU A 686 -5.78 -15.31 -6.34
C LEU A 686 -4.74 -14.29 -6.77
N THR A 687 -3.47 -14.69 -6.76
CA THR A 687 -2.38 -13.87 -7.26
C THR A 687 -2.14 -14.11 -8.76
N TYR A 688 -2.48 -13.12 -9.58
CA TYR A 688 -2.18 -13.05 -11.01
C TYR A 688 -0.83 -12.37 -11.22
N ARG A 689 0.18 -13.14 -11.60
CA ARG A 689 1.52 -12.63 -11.92
C ARG A 689 1.62 -12.30 -13.40
N VAL A 690 1.80 -11.02 -13.70
CA VAL A 690 2.10 -10.52 -15.05
C VAL A 690 3.61 -10.47 -15.24
N THR A 691 4.11 -11.05 -16.32
CA THR A 691 5.53 -11.03 -16.69
C THR A 691 5.72 -10.13 -17.91
N ALA A 692 6.57 -9.12 -17.81
CA ALA A 692 6.99 -8.25 -18.91
C ALA A 692 7.98 -8.94 -19.86
N ALA A 693 8.28 -8.32 -21.00
CA ALA A 693 9.21 -8.88 -21.98
C ALA A 693 10.67 -8.92 -21.50
N ASP A 694 11.03 -8.07 -20.53
CA ASP A 694 12.32 -8.07 -19.85
C ASP A 694 12.45 -9.15 -18.75
N GLY A 695 11.38 -9.92 -18.50
CA GLY A 695 11.31 -10.92 -17.44
C GLY A 695 10.95 -10.35 -16.05
N SER A 696 10.80 -9.03 -15.90
CA SER A 696 10.28 -8.44 -14.67
C SER A 696 8.82 -8.83 -14.45
N THR A 697 8.39 -8.94 -13.19
CA THR A 697 7.05 -9.41 -12.84
C THR A 697 6.29 -8.41 -11.97
N GLN A 698 4.96 -8.45 -12.05
CA GLN A 698 4.03 -7.71 -11.19
C GLN A 698 2.92 -8.66 -10.77
N ASP A 699 2.71 -8.77 -9.47
CA ASP A 699 1.63 -9.57 -8.90
C ASP A 699 0.39 -8.70 -8.68
N TYR A 700 -0.77 -9.26 -9.03
CA TYR A 700 -2.10 -8.70 -8.84
C TYR A 700 -2.93 -9.61 -7.94
N SER A 701 -3.48 -9.09 -6.84
CA SER A 701 -4.40 -9.85 -5.98
C SER A 701 -5.83 -9.68 -6.47
N VAL A 702 -6.46 -10.76 -6.91
CA VAL A 702 -7.83 -10.77 -7.43
C VAL A 702 -8.77 -11.34 -6.38
N LYS A 703 -9.67 -10.52 -5.85
CA LYS A 703 -10.70 -10.90 -4.86
C LYS A 703 -12.09 -10.80 -5.49
N VAL A 704 -12.85 -11.89 -5.41
CA VAL A 704 -14.22 -11.96 -5.91
C VAL A 704 -15.15 -12.20 -4.74
N ASN A 705 -16.04 -11.24 -4.46
CA ASN A 705 -17.05 -11.37 -3.42
C ASN A 705 -18.40 -11.70 -4.04
N VAL A 706 -19.12 -12.63 -3.44
CA VAL A 706 -20.54 -12.88 -3.73
C VAL A 706 -21.36 -11.91 -2.88
N ARG A 707 -22.33 -11.22 -3.48
CA ARG A 707 -23.26 -10.37 -2.73
C ARG A 707 -23.94 -11.18 -1.62
N THR A 708 -23.86 -10.68 -0.39
CA THR A 708 -24.48 -11.28 0.81
C THR A 708 -25.78 -10.59 1.21
N SER A 709 -26.13 -9.45 0.58
CA SER A 709 -27.39 -8.74 0.75
C SER A 709 -27.87 -8.12 -0.56
N LEU A 710 -29.18 -7.87 -0.64
CA LEU A 710 -29.84 -7.21 -1.76
C LEU A 710 -29.54 -5.71 -1.80
N LYS A 711 -29.85 -5.06 -2.93
CA LYS A 711 -29.65 -3.62 -3.13
C LYS A 711 -30.45 -2.75 -2.13
N GLY A 712 -31.55 -3.28 -1.59
CA GLY A 712 -32.38 -2.68 -0.54
C GLY A 712 -33.44 -3.67 -0.05
N ILE A 713 -34.11 -3.36 1.07
CA ILE A 713 -35.27 -4.12 1.59
C ILE A 713 -36.54 -3.34 1.19
N PRO A 714 -37.48 -3.94 0.44
CA PRO A 714 -38.72 -3.27 0.08
C PRO A 714 -39.56 -2.89 1.30
N ASP A 715 -40.07 -1.66 1.28
CA ASP A 715 -41.12 -1.20 2.18
C ASP A 715 -42.43 -1.97 1.90
N THR A 716 -43.41 -1.93 2.79
CA THR A 716 -44.67 -2.67 2.65
C THR A 716 -45.57 -2.15 1.52
N GLY A 717 -45.28 -0.95 1.03
CA GLY A 717 -46.10 -0.21 0.08
C GLY A 717 -47.37 0.37 0.71
N GLN A 718 -47.50 0.39 2.04
CA GLN A 718 -48.62 1.01 2.72
C GLN A 718 -48.43 2.52 2.83
N THR A 719 -49.37 3.28 2.25
CA THR A 719 -49.34 4.77 2.31
C THR A 719 -50.52 5.35 3.08
N THR A 720 -51.48 4.52 3.47
CA THR A 720 -52.71 4.90 4.18
C THR A 720 -52.67 4.46 5.64
N CYS A 721 -53.31 5.22 6.54
CA CYS A 721 -53.45 4.90 7.97
C CYS A 721 -54.92 4.68 8.34
N TRP A 722 -55.18 3.86 9.36
CA TRP A 722 -56.53 3.46 9.78
C TRP A 722 -56.77 3.60 11.29
N ASP A 723 -58.01 3.86 11.69
CA ASP A 723 -58.40 3.78 13.10
C ASP A 723 -58.70 2.32 13.55
N GLY A 724 -59.01 2.14 14.84
CA GLY A 724 -59.35 0.82 15.39
C GLY A 724 -60.66 0.22 14.88
N ALA A 725 -61.47 0.98 14.13
CA ALA A 725 -62.67 0.50 13.46
C ALA A 725 -62.42 0.16 11.98
N GLY A 726 -61.19 0.36 11.48
CA GLY A 726 -60.80 0.11 10.09
C GLY A 726 -61.15 1.26 9.13
N SER A 727 -61.53 2.43 9.64
CA SER A 727 -61.78 3.61 8.80
C SER A 727 -60.48 4.33 8.47
N VAL A 728 -60.36 4.85 7.24
CA VAL A 728 -59.19 5.63 6.81
C VAL A 728 -59.10 6.93 7.61
N ILE A 729 -57.91 7.21 8.14
CA ILE A 729 -57.59 8.44 8.86
C ILE A 729 -56.37 9.14 8.24
N ALA A 730 -56.18 10.41 8.58
CA ALA A 730 -54.93 11.09 8.30
C ALA A 730 -53.78 10.40 9.07
N CYS A 731 -52.66 10.16 8.40
CA CYS A 731 -51.53 9.51 9.03
C CYS A 731 -50.94 10.36 10.16
N PRO A 732 -50.78 9.80 11.37
CA PRO A 732 -50.07 10.46 12.45
C PRO A 732 -48.63 10.80 12.03
N THR A 733 -48.03 11.81 12.65
CA THR A 733 -46.67 12.22 12.30
C THR A 733 -45.67 11.07 12.55
N ALA A 734 -44.76 10.87 11.59
CA ALA A 734 -43.64 9.93 11.72
C ALA A 734 -42.88 10.13 13.05
N GLY A 735 -42.55 9.05 13.74
CA GLY A 735 -41.90 9.09 15.06
C GLY A 735 -42.82 9.35 16.25
N SER A 736 -44.12 9.59 16.04
CA SER A 736 -45.10 9.63 17.13
C SER A 736 -45.46 8.21 17.62
N ALA A 737 -45.93 8.09 18.87
CA ALA A 737 -46.38 6.81 19.43
C ALA A 737 -47.59 6.19 18.70
N LEU A 738 -48.29 6.99 17.89
CA LEU A 738 -49.42 6.55 17.07
C LEU A 738 -49.06 6.39 15.58
N ALA A 739 -47.81 6.64 15.20
CA ALA A 739 -47.36 6.49 13.83
C ALA A 739 -47.63 5.06 13.35
N GLN A 740 -48.26 4.96 12.18
CA GLN A 740 -48.49 3.70 11.48
C GLN A 740 -47.54 3.63 10.28
N ASP A 741 -47.57 2.51 9.58
CA ASP A 741 -46.69 2.28 8.43
C ASP A 741 -46.82 3.38 7.35
N GLY A 742 -48.06 3.76 7.01
CA GLY A 742 -48.35 4.87 6.10
C GLY A 742 -47.86 6.26 6.56
N SER A 743 -47.37 6.37 7.80
CA SER A 743 -46.74 7.60 8.32
C SER A 743 -45.31 7.77 7.82
N TYR A 744 -44.68 6.75 7.23
CA TYR A 744 -43.30 6.74 6.77
C TYR A 744 -43.23 6.68 5.23
N ASN A 745 -42.59 7.68 4.62
CA ASN A 745 -42.30 7.67 3.18
C ASN A 745 -40.83 7.34 2.96
N THR A 746 -40.50 6.04 2.91
CA THR A 746 -39.12 5.59 2.76
C THR A 746 -38.62 5.66 1.32
N THR A 747 -37.29 5.71 1.13
CA THR A 747 -36.66 5.66 -0.20
C THR A 747 -36.87 4.31 -0.91
N TYR A 748 -37.36 3.28 -0.21
CA TYR A 748 -37.49 1.90 -0.70
C TYR A 748 -38.95 1.46 -0.90
N GLN A 749 -39.85 2.40 -1.17
CA GLN A 749 -41.21 2.10 -1.62
C GLN A 749 -41.20 1.10 -2.79
N PRO A 750 -42.09 0.08 -2.81
CA PRO A 750 -42.12 -0.94 -3.86
C PRO A 750 -42.18 -0.34 -5.26
N SER A 751 -41.18 -0.64 -6.07
CA SER A 751 -41.01 -0.09 -7.41
C SER A 751 -40.64 -1.19 -8.39
N TYR A 752 -41.44 -1.30 -9.46
CA TYR A 752 -41.33 -2.39 -10.43
C TYR A 752 -41.28 -1.86 -11.86
N THR A 753 -40.39 -2.42 -12.67
CA THR A 753 -40.25 -2.11 -14.10
C THR A 753 -40.67 -3.33 -14.91
N ASP A 754 -41.71 -3.21 -15.73
CA ASP A 754 -42.04 -4.22 -16.74
C ASP A 754 -41.03 -4.16 -17.89
N ASN A 755 -40.34 -5.28 -18.12
CA ASN A 755 -39.29 -5.35 -19.14
C ASN A 755 -39.85 -5.65 -20.55
N GLY A 756 -41.17 -5.80 -20.71
CA GLY A 756 -41.82 -6.05 -22.01
C GLY A 756 -41.55 -7.44 -22.61
N ASN A 757 -40.83 -8.30 -21.90
CA ASN A 757 -40.40 -9.64 -22.34
C ASN A 757 -40.96 -10.77 -21.46
N GLY A 758 -42.05 -10.50 -20.74
CA GLY A 758 -42.65 -11.45 -19.79
C GLY A 758 -41.99 -11.46 -18.40
N THR A 759 -41.09 -10.51 -18.11
CA THR A 759 -40.42 -10.37 -16.81
C THR A 759 -40.62 -8.98 -16.20
N VAL A 760 -40.48 -8.89 -14.87
CA VAL A 760 -40.58 -7.65 -14.09
C VAL A 760 -39.32 -7.48 -13.25
N THR A 761 -38.66 -6.34 -13.35
CA THR A 761 -37.53 -5.98 -12.48
C THR A 761 -38.06 -5.30 -11.23
N ASP A 762 -37.67 -5.80 -10.06
CA ASP A 762 -37.83 -5.10 -8.79
C ASP A 762 -36.67 -4.11 -8.61
N ASN A 763 -36.98 -2.81 -8.64
CA ASN A 763 -35.99 -1.75 -8.62
C ASN A 763 -35.33 -1.55 -7.24
N VAL A 764 -35.97 -2.07 -6.18
CA VAL A 764 -35.47 -1.98 -4.80
C VAL A 764 -34.48 -3.12 -4.52
N THR A 765 -34.86 -4.36 -4.85
CA THR A 765 -33.99 -5.53 -4.59
C THR A 765 -32.98 -5.79 -5.71
N GLY A 766 -33.32 -5.40 -6.94
CA GLY A 766 -32.59 -5.74 -8.16
C GLY A 766 -32.95 -7.11 -8.74
N LEU A 767 -33.90 -7.85 -8.14
CA LEU A 767 -34.35 -9.16 -8.61
C LEU A 767 -35.22 -9.06 -9.86
N VAL A 768 -35.19 -10.08 -10.70
CA VAL A 768 -36.05 -10.17 -11.88
C VAL A 768 -37.04 -11.32 -11.72
N TRP A 769 -38.32 -11.01 -11.89
CA TRP A 769 -39.43 -11.88 -11.59
C TRP A 769 -40.19 -12.28 -12.86
N GLN A 770 -40.80 -13.46 -12.84
CA GLN A 770 -41.81 -13.85 -13.81
C GLN A 770 -42.97 -12.85 -13.72
N LYS A 771 -43.43 -12.28 -14.84
CA LYS A 771 -44.54 -11.31 -14.88
C LYS A 771 -45.90 -11.97 -14.71
N ALA A 772 -46.21 -12.96 -15.55
CA ALA A 772 -47.50 -13.63 -15.55
C ALA A 772 -47.43 -14.96 -14.79
N SER A 773 -48.22 -15.11 -13.72
CA SER A 773 -48.43 -16.42 -13.11
C SER A 773 -49.39 -17.24 -13.97
N THR A 774 -49.14 -18.54 -14.12
CA THR A 774 -49.92 -19.44 -14.98
C THR A 774 -51.25 -19.90 -14.35
N GLY A 775 -51.49 -19.54 -13.08
CA GLY A 775 -52.66 -20.02 -12.33
C GLY A 775 -52.67 -21.55 -12.11
N THR A 776 -51.56 -22.24 -12.38
CA THR A 776 -51.44 -23.69 -12.18
C THR A 776 -50.83 -23.97 -10.81
N SER A 777 -51.44 -24.89 -10.05
CA SER A 777 -50.90 -25.35 -8.77
C SER A 777 -49.96 -26.54 -8.94
N TYR A 778 -48.87 -26.55 -8.18
CA TYR A 778 -47.86 -27.62 -8.17
C TYR A 778 -47.65 -28.16 -6.76
N THR A 779 -47.18 -29.40 -6.63
CA THR A 779 -46.51 -29.85 -5.41
C THR A 779 -45.18 -29.12 -5.24
N TRP A 780 -44.64 -29.05 -4.03
CA TRP A 780 -43.42 -28.28 -3.76
C TRP A 780 -42.21 -28.72 -4.62
N ALA A 781 -42.02 -30.03 -4.77
CA ALA A 781 -40.96 -30.59 -5.61
C ALA A 781 -41.16 -30.22 -7.10
N ASN A 782 -42.40 -30.25 -7.59
CA ASN A 782 -42.70 -29.87 -8.97
C ASN A 782 -42.56 -28.36 -9.19
N ALA A 783 -42.81 -27.52 -8.19
CA ALA A 783 -42.61 -26.07 -8.25
C ALA A 783 -41.12 -25.71 -8.38
N LEU A 784 -40.24 -26.40 -7.63
CA LEU A 784 -38.78 -26.27 -7.76
C LEU A 784 -38.32 -26.60 -9.18
N THR A 785 -38.77 -27.74 -9.71
CA THR A 785 -38.46 -28.18 -11.08
C THR A 785 -39.05 -27.26 -12.14
N TYR A 786 -40.26 -26.74 -11.92
CA TYR A 786 -40.88 -25.79 -12.82
C TYR A 786 -40.01 -24.53 -12.95
N CYS A 787 -39.62 -23.90 -11.83
CA CYS A 787 -38.84 -22.67 -11.93
C CYS A 787 -37.41 -22.89 -12.44
N SER A 788 -36.75 -23.98 -12.08
CA SER A 788 -35.40 -24.28 -12.58
C SER A 788 -35.37 -24.74 -14.03
N GLY A 789 -36.46 -25.38 -14.50
CA GLY A 789 -36.59 -25.92 -15.86
C GLY A 789 -37.24 -24.97 -16.87
N ASN A 790 -37.86 -23.86 -16.43
CA ASN A 790 -38.58 -22.93 -17.30
C ASN A 790 -37.67 -21.89 -17.99
N THR A 791 -36.62 -22.37 -18.66
CA THR A 791 -35.63 -21.53 -19.37
C THR A 791 -36.05 -21.15 -20.79
N ALA A 792 -37.08 -21.79 -21.35
CA ALA A 792 -37.50 -21.61 -22.75
C ALA A 792 -38.66 -20.61 -22.94
N ALA A 793 -39.47 -20.33 -21.90
CA ALA A 793 -40.65 -19.45 -22.02
C ALA A 793 -40.50 -18.08 -21.33
N LEU A 794 -39.47 -17.89 -20.50
CA LEU A 794 -39.17 -16.63 -19.81
C LEU A 794 -37.82 -16.08 -20.24
N ALA A 795 -37.73 -14.78 -20.50
CA ALA A 795 -36.50 -14.14 -20.92
C ALA A 795 -35.42 -14.19 -19.80
N GLY A 796 -34.28 -14.80 -20.11
CA GLY A 796 -33.14 -14.94 -19.20
C GLY A 796 -32.97 -16.34 -18.62
N THR A 797 -31.80 -16.60 -18.03
CA THR A 797 -31.44 -17.87 -17.37
C THR A 797 -31.31 -17.69 -15.86
N GLY A 798 -31.21 -18.82 -15.12
CA GLY A 798 -31.01 -18.79 -13.66
C GLY A 798 -32.31 -18.69 -12.84
N TRP A 799 -33.45 -18.93 -13.48
CA TRP A 799 -34.75 -18.96 -12.79
C TRP A 799 -34.77 -20.01 -11.67
N ARG A 800 -35.35 -19.62 -10.55
CA ARG A 800 -35.53 -20.48 -9.39
C ARG A 800 -36.82 -20.13 -8.67
N LEU A 801 -37.22 -21.04 -7.78
CA LEU A 801 -38.29 -20.76 -6.85
C LEU A 801 -37.76 -19.75 -5.79
N PRO A 802 -38.48 -18.64 -5.54
CA PRO A 802 -38.04 -17.61 -4.59
C PRO A 802 -37.95 -18.17 -3.17
N THR A 803 -37.06 -17.62 -2.36
CA THR A 803 -37.05 -17.88 -0.92
C THR A 803 -38.28 -17.26 -0.27
N LYS A 804 -38.59 -17.66 0.97
CA LYS A 804 -39.68 -17.07 1.77
C LYS A 804 -39.59 -15.54 1.80
N MET A 805 -38.40 -15.00 2.05
CA MET A 805 -38.19 -13.55 2.19
C MET A 805 -38.43 -12.82 0.87
N GLU A 806 -37.84 -13.31 -0.22
CA GLU A 806 -38.03 -12.73 -1.55
C GLU A 806 -39.49 -12.72 -1.97
N LEU A 807 -40.21 -13.83 -1.74
CA LEU A 807 -41.62 -13.93 -2.09
C LEU A 807 -42.50 -13.04 -1.21
N SER A 808 -42.15 -12.85 0.06
CA SER A 808 -42.88 -11.93 0.95
C SER A 808 -42.66 -10.46 0.59
N TRP A 809 -41.53 -10.09 -0.01
CA TRP A 809 -41.23 -8.69 -0.36
C TRP A 809 -41.98 -8.16 -1.59
N ILE A 810 -42.64 -9.03 -2.35
CA ILE A 810 -43.54 -8.60 -3.42
C ILE A 810 -45.00 -8.53 -2.96
N VAL A 811 -45.27 -8.80 -1.68
CA VAL A 811 -46.59 -8.55 -1.09
C VAL A 811 -46.78 -7.04 -0.95
N ARG A 812 -47.95 -6.56 -1.37
CA ARG A 812 -48.38 -5.18 -1.17
C ARG A 812 -49.41 -5.15 -0.06
N ASN A 813 -49.11 -4.46 1.04
CA ASN A 813 -49.99 -4.41 2.22
C ASN A 813 -51.13 -3.39 2.09
N GLU A 814 -51.17 -2.64 0.99
CA GLU A 814 -52.22 -1.70 0.67
C GLU A 814 -53.07 -2.16 -0.52
N GLY A 815 -54.40 -2.05 -0.34
CA GLY A 815 -55.38 -2.35 -1.38
C GLY A 815 -56.16 -3.63 -1.10
N ALA A 816 -56.69 -4.23 -2.16
CA ALA A 816 -57.49 -5.45 -2.10
C ALA A 816 -56.73 -6.64 -2.71
N ALA A 817 -57.21 -7.86 -2.43
CA ALA A 817 -56.65 -9.08 -3.01
C ALA A 817 -56.73 -9.09 -4.56
N PRO A 818 -55.73 -9.65 -5.26
CA PRO A 818 -54.49 -10.20 -4.70
C PRO A 818 -53.53 -9.10 -4.20
N THR A 819 -52.94 -9.30 -3.03
CA THR A 819 -52.05 -8.35 -2.31
C THR A 819 -50.67 -8.24 -2.96
N ILE A 820 -50.62 -7.77 -4.22
CA ILE A 820 -49.41 -7.61 -5.03
C ILE A 820 -49.58 -6.45 -6.01
N ASN A 821 -48.49 -5.83 -6.45
CA ASN A 821 -48.54 -4.79 -7.48
C ASN A 821 -49.14 -5.32 -8.80
N THR A 822 -50.01 -4.54 -9.44
CA THR A 822 -50.73 -4.91 -10.69
C THR A 822 -49.81 -5.18 -11.89
N THR A 823 -48.54 -4.75 -11.82
CA THR A 823 -47.49 -5.12 -12.78
C THR A 823 -47.30 -6.64 -12.87
N PHE A 824 -47.55 -7.37 -11.77
CA PHE A 824 -47.55 -8.83 -11.72
C PHE A 824 -48.91 -9.40 -12.12
N THR A 825 -49.08 -9.67 -13.41
CA THR A 825 -50.35 -10.17 -13.97
C THR A 825 -50.62 -11.63 -13.62
N GLY A 826 -51.91 -12.03 -13.65
CA GLY A 826 -52.33 -13.42 -13.48
C GLY A 826 -52.11 -14.01 -12.08
N THR A 827 -51.78 -13.17 -11.09
CA THR A 827 -51.66 -13.63 -9.69
C THR A 827 -53.01 -14.12 -9.19
N VAL A 828 -53.07 -15.36 -8.73
CA VAL A 828 -54.26 -15.92 -8.09
C VAL A 828 -54.25 -15.52 -6.61
N SER A 829 -55.40 -15.15 -6.04
CA SER A 829 -55.55 -14.91 -4.60
C SER A 829 -55.47 -16.24 -3.84
N GLY A 830 -54.25 -16.73 -3.65
CA GLY A 830 -53.96 -18.09 -3.22
C GLY A 830 -52.54 -18.25 -2.67
N ASN A 831 -52.21 -19.47 -2.22
CA ASN A 831 -50.89 -19.80 -1.70
C ASN A 831 -49.86 -19.91 -2.83
N TYR A 832 -48.69 -19.31 -2.65
CA TYR A 832 -47.54 -19.43 -3.56
C TYR A 832 -46.37 -20.06 -2.84
N TRP A 833 -45.74 -21.05 -3.48
CA TRP A 833 -44.59 -21.76 -2.92
C TRP A 833 -43.34 -20.89 -2.84
N SER A 834 -42.65 -20.96 -1.70
CA SER A 834 -41.24 -20.60 -1.60
C SER A 834 -40.33 -21.84 -1.63
N SER A 835 -39.05 -21.66 -1.91
CA SER A 835 -38.00 -22.69 -1.80
C SER A 835 -37.57 -22.95 -0.35
N THR A 836 -38.09 -22.21 0.63
CA THR A 836 -37.68 -22.33 2.02
C THR A 836 -38.49 -23.42 2.72
N THR A 837 -37.81 -24.46 3.22
CA THR A 837 -38.43 -25.50 4.06
C THR A 837 -38.86 -24.92 5.41
N TYR A 838 -40.00 -25.38 5.95
CA TYR A 838 -40.48 -24.95 7.26
C TYR A 838 -39.62 -25.60 8.36
N ALA A 839 -38.90 -24.78 9.14
CA ALA A 839 -37.87 -25.27 10.04
C ALA A 839 -38.39 -26.18 11.16
N LEU A 840 -39.62 -25.92 11.66
CA LEU A 840 -40.23 -26.73 12.73
C LEU A 840 -40.76 -28.08 12.24
N ASN A 841 -40.97 -28.24 10.92
CA ASN A 841 -41.40 -29.50 10.32
C ASN A 841 -40.94 -29.60 8.86
N SER A 842 -39.93 -30.42 8.59
CA SER A 842 -39.30 -30.56 7.28
C SER A 842 -40.20 -31.15 6.19
N THR A 843 -41.35 -31.74 6.55
CA THR A 843 -42.40 -32.18 5.61
C THR A 843 -43.23 -31.02 5.06
N PHE A 844 -43.04 -29.81 5.59
CA PHE A 844 -43.70 -28.56 5.18
C PHE A 844 -42.69 -27.61 4.51
N ALA A 845 -43.20 -26.69 3.70
CA ALA A 845 -42.46 -25.56 3.16
C ALA A 845 -43.27 -24.27 3.35
N TRP A 846 -42.58 -23.13 3.37
CA TRP A 846 -43.25 -21.84 3.50
C TRP A 846 -43.99 -21.47 2.22
N VAL A 847 -45.21 -20.97 2.38
CA VAL A 847 -46.03 -20.34 1.35
C VAL A 847 -46.30 -18.88 1.70
N VAL A 848 -46.56 -18.07 0.68
CA VAL A 848 -47.10 -16.70 0.83
C VAL A 848 -48.51 -16.68 0.25
N TYR A 849 -49.49 -16.23 1.05
CA TYR A 849 -50.90 -16.22 0.69
C TYR A 849 -51.31 -14.84 0.15
N PHE A 850 -51.39 -14.67 -1.17
CA PHE A 850 -51.67 -13.37 -1.81
C PHE A 850 -53.13 -12.90 -1.66
N TYR A 851 -53.96 -13.53 -0.83
CA TYR A 851 -55.25 -12.95 -0.45
C TYR A 851 -55.11 -11.93 0.68
N SER A 852 -54.24 -12.21 1.66
CA SER A 852 -54.06 -11.40 2.88
C SER A 852 -52.59 -11.04 3.18
N GLY A 853 -51.63 -11.60 2.43
CA GLY A 853 -50.20 -11.37 2.63
C GLY A 853 -49.53 -12.30 3.66
N ASP A 854 -50.29 -13.26 4.21
CA ASP A 854 -49.79 -14.15 5.27
C ASP A 854 -48.67 -15.07 4.79
N VAL A 855 -47.75 -15.39 5.70
CA VAL A 855 -46.65 -16.32 5.47
C VAL A 855 -46.76 -17.50 6.44
N ASP A 856 -47.08 -18.68 5.91
CA ASP A 856 -47.37 -19.88 6.71
C ASP A 856 -46.72 -21.15 6.14
N GLY A 857 -46.69 -22.22 6.91
CA GLY A 857 -46.22 -23.54 6.49
C GLY A 857 -47.33 -24.35 5.82
N SER A 858 -47.05 -24.93 4.65
CA SER A 858 -47.95 -25.89 3.99
C SER A 858 -47.22 -27.21 3.70
N GLY A 859 -47.94 -28.33 3.78
CA GLY A 859 -47.39 -29.65 3.52
C GLY A 859 -46.90 -29.77 2.08
N LYS A 860 -45.66 -30.26 1.86
CA LYS A 860 -45.00 -30.29 0.55
C LYS A 860 -45.74 -31.09 -0.53
N SER A 861 -46.67 -31.97 -0.13
CA SER A 861 -47.55 -32.75 -1.00
C SER A 861 -48.80 -31.99 -1.47
N SER A 862 -49.11 -30.83 -0.87
CA SER A 862 -50.27 -29.99 -1.24
C SER A 862 -50.02 -29.23 -2.55
N GLY A 863 -51.09 -28.80 -3.22
CA GLY A 863 -50.98 -27.92 -4.39
C GLY A 863 -50.92 -26.45 -3.99
N SER A 864 -49.91 -25.71 -4.47
CA SER A 864 -49.85 -24.23 -4.37
C SER A 864 -49.30 -23.64 -5.68
N TYR A 865 -49.58 -22.37 -5.94
CA TYR A 865 -49.15 -21.65 -7.13
C TYR A 865 -47.66 -21.30 -7.09
N VAL A 866 -47.14 -20.78 -8.21
CA VAL A 866 -45.71 -20.48 -8.37
C VAL A 866 -45.50 -19.17 -9.14
N ARG A 867 -44.43 -18.47 -8.76
CA ARG A 867 -43.85 -17.33 -9.47
C ARG A 867 -42.34 -17.41 -9.34
N CYS A 868 -41.64 -17.47 -10.46
CA CYS A 868 -40.18 -17.66 -10.46
C CYS A 868 -39.43 -16.32 -10.33
N VAL A 869 -38.21 -16.38 -9.79
CA VAL A 869 -37.29 -15.24 -9.62
C VAL A 869 -35.89 -15.60 -10.11
N ARG A 870 -35.08 -14.60 -10.45
CA ARG A 870 -33.64 -14.72 -10.73
C ARG A 870 -32.85 -13.52 -10.21
#